data_AF-A0A7S4W177-F1
#
_entry.id   AF-A0A7S4W177-F1
#
_cell.length_a   1.000
_cell.length_b   1.000
_cell.length_c   1.000
_cell.angle_alpha   90.00
_cell.angle_beta   90.00
_cell.angle_gamma   90.00
#
_symmetry.space_group_name_H-M   'P 1'
#
loop_
_entity.id
_entity.type
_entity.pdbx_description
1 polymer ?
#
loop_
_entity_poly.entity_id
_entity_poly.type
_entity_poly.pdbx_seq_one_letter_code
_entity_poly.pdbx_strand_id
1 'polypeptide(L)'
;FLLIAQQEGVCKYANSVTVGTNLECKGAECRVDTVRVVDVGGRFYEYVRPSCVEQAFYNGAKKISQKERHWPAVCANPSLPVALGACCLSNKHESIYYNTEATLEGNEYDGERTTFSTAEARCAESGKVTCDYDIITLDGFKSGYHWTDEPCKILVKVNEYGYVASWHLPSDLGQSMILHVDKENTNYFKAYWDGDSFPKITDSCGGCEILGDACFCHADVRKTRVFHSGRLPQSVKEVMANLHIGAMDPEIYNGTYSSASLISQTGITVYNEGNSIEASSVFKVTDYTGRSLFLKNTRETVHLQNINGDDVHFSFRNAPQFMSVIPKEQASRDAHFETQAVIDHFFYHPNTAPFIAYRIIQRFAISNPSPRYIREVATAFISGKYKTFGSSKYGCLEATIAATLLDREARSAILEADPFQGGLKEPLLKVIGVMRSMEFSPAGSRPATRFNDMAVLIGEMAHDFPTVFGFYLPSYEPNGVIGDAGLVSPESVLLDMSKNINLLNGMFSLARYGLSGCFNGFGQNVGWNPCQLGNFDNASGKLTYVDYSDVTTYVDRLATLLTAGRLSDESRQIIAKSSWATDYVYDGTIGPIHALSLLLTTPEFHTNNLAKKNGLVRDEYKPPENSNNSYKALVYIMLSGGCDSFNVLVPYTCNGTTALYDEYASERGSVKLDRNSLHVISAGGQVCSEFGLHGSLNNIHDLYTKSELLFFANTGVITKPSTKMNYWQNSKTALFGHDSMQREAKRINPYDSTAQTGVLGRMADVMTADNYTFGSFSIDWHSEALVGKAGMSPAPSTVSQHGTNAFNSDSLSVNMNNRIIALNEATSADSGVFSEQWSAEMLHSLLKNEALHSALSGTTIETNFPDNHLGRQLKMVTRLIATRETRRVDRDVFFVQMGGFDTHHTGDLNSLFSQLDEAIGAFTKGLKELGVWESVTTVQLSDFGRKSLLML
;
A
#
# COMPACT_ATOMS: atom_id res chain seq x y z
N PHE A 1 2.08 -0.88 38.78
CA PHE A 1 3.49 -0.53 39.05
C PHE A 1 3.57 0.94 39.42
N LEU A 2 3.79 1.25 40.70
CA LEU A 2 3.98 2.61 41.20
C LEU A 2 5.47 2.97 41.11
N LEU A 3 5.81 3.96 40.28
CA LEU A 3 7.13 4.58 40.23
C LEU A 3 7.24 5.58 41.40
N ILE A 4 8.08 5.29 42.40
CA ILE A 4 8.42 6.25 43.45
C ILE A 4 9.67 7.01 42.98
N ALA A 5 9.53 8.33 42.84
CA ALA A 5 10.63 9.23 42.52
C ALA A 5 11.56 9.42 43.73
N GLN A 6 12.87 9.58 43.49
CA GLN A 6 13.78 10.10 44.52
C GLN A 6 13.46 11.57 44.81
N GLN A 7 13.93 12.05 45.98
CA GLN A 7 13.68 13.37 46.57
C GLN A 7 13.97 14.58 45.65
N GLU A 8 14.67 14.39 44.53
CA GLU A 8 15.03 15.43 43.54
C GLU A 8 14.21 15.36 42.21
N GLY A 9 13.22 14.47 42.10
CA GLY A 9 12.24 14.49 40.99
C GLY A 9 12.72 13.98 39.63
N VAL A 10 13.97 13.53 39.48
CA VAL A 10 14.48 12.96 38.22
C VAL A 10 14.43 11.43 38.24
N CYS A 11 13.46 10.83 37.53
CA CYS A 11 13.45 9.40 37.26
C CYS A 11 14.40 9.07 36.09
N LYS A 12 15.64 8.68 36.37
CA LYS A 12 16.54 8.04 35.40
C LYS A 12 16.62 6.54 35.67
N TYR A 13 15.60 5.80 35.28
CA TYR A 13 15.68 4.34 35.22
C TYR A 13 15.76 3.92 33.75
N ALA A 14 16.73 3.09 33.40
CA ALA A 14 16.75 2.44 32.10
C ALA A 14 15.63 1.39 32.08
N ASN A 15 14.69 1.53 31.14
CA ASN A 15 13.60 0.59 30.93
C ASN A 15 14.06 -0.75 30.32
N SER A 16 15.33 -0.85 29.94
CA SER A 16 16.00 -2.06 29.49
C SER A 16 17.45 -2.06 29.96
N VAL A 17 17.99 -3.24 30.22
CA VAL A 17 19.41 -3.43 30.55
C VAL A 17 19.95 -4.58 29.70
N THR A 18 21.13 -4.39 29.11
CA THR A 18 21.86 -5.44 28.38
C THR A 18 23.08 -5.81 29.20
N VAL A 19 23.21 -7.08 29.57
CA VAL A 19 24.37 -7.59 30.29
C VAL A 19 25.46 -7.92 29.28
N GLY A 20 26.63 -7.30 29.40
CA GLY A 20 27.73 -7.43 28.44
C GLY A 20 28.59 -8.69 28.59
N THR A 21 28.32 -9.53 29.60
CA THR A 21 29.08 -10.75 29.91
C THR A 21 28.14 -11.85 30.38
N ASN A 22 28.52 -13.12 30.16
CA ASN A 22 27.82 -14.25 30.76
C ASN A 22 27.88 -14.15 32.30
N LEU A 23 26.74 -14.36 32.95
CA LEU A 23 26.64 -14.41 34.40
C LEU A 23 26.68 -15.87 34.86
N GLU A 24 27.43 -16.15 35.91
CA GLU A 24 27.31 -17.43 36.61
C GLU A 24 25.94 -17.47 37.29
N CYS A 25 25.23 -18.59 37.12
CA CYS A 25 23.96 -18.82 37.77
C CYS A 25 24.16 -18.96 39.31
N LYS A 26 23.17 -18.53 40.11
CA LYS A 26 23.14 -18.64 41.57
C LYS A 26 21.77 -19.11 42.07
N GLY A 27 21.72 -20.30 42.66
CA GLY A 27 20.49 -20.83 43.27
C GLY A 27 19.52 -21.40 42.24
N ALA A 28 18.24 -21.02 42.31
CA ALA A 28 17.19 -21.60 41.47
C ALA A 28 17.44 -21.40 39.96
N GLU A 29 18.05 -20.28 39.54
CA GLU A 29 18.37 -20.04 38.12
C GLU A 29 19.35 -21.05 37.52
N CYS A 30 20.10 -21.80 38.33
CA CYS A 30 20.95 -22.90 37.86
C CYS A 30 20.19 -24.19 37.53
N ARG A 31 18.94 -24.29 37.99
CA ARG A 31 18.15 -25.53 37.92
C ARG A 31 16.91 -25.39 37.05
N VAL A 32 16.62 -24.20 36.52
CA VAL A 32 15.41 -23.90 35.73
C VAL A 32 15.74 -23.90 34.23
N ASP A 33 14.80 -24.37 33.41
CA ASP A 33 15.00 -24.38 31.94
C ASP A 33 14.68 -23.01 31.31
N THR A 34 13.91 -22.18 32.00
CA THR A 34 13.57 -20.83 31.57
C THR A 34 13.77 -19.85 32.71
N VAL A 35 14.16 -18.64 32.36
CA VAL A 35 14.19 -17.51 33.29
C VAL A 35 13.24 -16.46 32.74
N ARG A 36 12.28 -16.02 33.55
CA ARG A 36 11.29 -15.00 33.13
C ARG A 36 11.61 -13.63 33.69
N VAL A 37 12.06 -13.58 34.94
CA VAL A 37 12.38 -12.34 35.65
C VAL A 37 13.75 -12.51 36.28
N VAL A 38 14.63 -11.54 36.05
CA VAL A 38 15.98 -11.48 36.61
C VAL A 38 16.13 -10.26 37.51
N ASP A 39 16.77 -10.43 38.67
CA ASP A 39 17.21 -9.31 39.50
C ASP A 39 18.58 -8.81 39.02
N VAL A 40 18.63 -7.56 38.55
CA VAL A 40 19.87 -6.89 38.19
C VAL A 40 20.03 -5.65 39.07
N GLY A 41 20.81 -5.81 40.15
CA GLY A 41 21.15 -4.70 41.06
C GLY A 41 20.02 -4.25 41.97
N GLY A 42 19.19 -5.18 42.47
CA GLY A 42 18.04 -4.92 43.34
C GLY A 42 16.78 -4.50 42.56
N ARG A 43 16.71 -4.84 41.27
CA ARG A 43 15.63 -4.46 40.35
C ARG A 43 15.30 -5.62 39.43
N PHE A 44 14.02 -5.89 39.30
CA PHE A 44 13.51 -6.99 38.48
C PHE A 44 13.27 -6.55 37.03
N TYR A 45 13.82 -7.30 36.08
CA TYR A 45 13.62 -7.12 34.64
C TYR A 45 13.04 -8.41 34.04
N GLU A 46 12.18 -8.27 33.03
CA GLU A 46 11.76 -9.42 32.23
C GLU A 46 12.91 -9.85 31.31
N TYR A 47 13.24 -11.14 31.32
CA TYR A 47 14.24 -11.70 30.43
C TYR A 47 13.68 -11.80 29.00
N VAL A 48 14.29 -11.07 28.08
CA VAL A 48 13.98 -11.14 26.65
C VAL A 48 14.87 -12.19 26.01
N ARG A 49 14.32 -13.39 25.77
CA ARG A 49 15.05 -14.43 25.02
C ARG A 49 15.42 -13.92 23.61
N PRO A 50 16.58 -14.30 23.07
CA PRO A 50 16.91 -14.00 21.69
C PRO A 50 15.93 -14.68 20.71
N SER A 51 15.82 -14.13 19.49
CA SER A 51 14.84 -14.58 18.50
C SER A 51 15.11 -16.02 18.06
N CYS A 52 14.23 -16.94 18.43
CA CYS A 52 14.26 -18.35 18.04
C CYS A 52 12.92 -18.73 17.43
N VAL A 53 12.97 -19.65 16.46
CA VAL A 53 11.79 -20.28 15.87
C VAL A 53 11.65 -21.70 16.38
N GLU A 54 10.41 -22.17 16.47
CA GLU A 54 10.07 -23.57 16.66
C GLU A 54 9.71 -24.20 15.31
N GLN A 55 9.79 -25.52 15.20
CA GLN A 55 9.34 -26.23 14.00
C GLN A 55 7.87 -26.60 14.14
N ALA A 56 7.10 -26.45 13.06
CA ALA A 56 5.66 -26.73 13.06
C ALA A 56 5.34 -28.22 13.36
N PHE A 57 6.20 -29.13 12.89
CA PHE A 57 6.08 -30.56 13.13
C PHE A 57 7.27 -31.09 13.91
N TYR A 58 7.05 -32.09 14.76
CA TYR A 58 8.11 -32.76 15.54
C TYR A 58 7.66 -34.15 16.01
N ASN A 59 8.63 -35.04 16.22
CA ASN A 59 8.40 -36.40 16.66
C ASN A 59 8.30 -36.49 18.20
N GLY A 60 7.61 -37.52 18.70
CA GLY A 60 7.56 -37.82 20.13
C GLY A 60 6.78 -36.81 20.98
N ALA A 61 5.80 -36.12 20.39
CA ALA A 61 5.02 -35.12 21.10
C ALA A 61 4.32 -35.70 22.33
N LYS A 62 4.27 -34.90 23.41
CA LYS A 62 3.56 -35.23 24.65
C LYS A 62 2.32 -34.34 24.80
N LYS A 63 1.28 -34.88 25.43
CA LYS A 63 0.08 -34.10 25.73
C LYS A 63 0.40 -33.14 26.88
N ILE A 64 -0.01 -31.88 26.72
CA ILE A 64 -0.09 -30.92 27.82
C ILE A 64 -1.54 -30.50 28.00
N SER A 65 -1.92 -30.22 29.24
CA SER A 65 -3.27 -29.77 29.58
C SER A 65 -3.21 -28.58 30.53
N GLN A 66 -4.25 -27.74 30.56
CA GLN A 66 -4.23 -26.56 31.41
C GLN A 66 -4.67 -26.88 32.84
N LYS A 67 -5.99 -26.96 33.07
CA LYS A 67 -6.58 -27.13 34.41
C LYS A 67 -7.17 -28.51 34.58
N GLU A 68 -7.89 -28.97 33.58
CA GLU A 68 -8.54 -30.28 33.56
C GLU A 68 -7.86 -31.14 32.52
N ARG A 69 -7.90 -32.45 32.71
CA ARG A 69 -7.35 -33.49 31.81
C ARG A 69 -7.63 -33.25 30.32
N HIS A 70 -8.78 -32.64 30.04
CA HIS A 70 -9.38 -32.51 28.71
C HIS A 70 -9.60 -31.06 28.27
N TRP A 71 -9.26 -30.05 29.09
CA TRP A 71 -9.64 -28.66 28.81
C TRP A 71 -8.57 -27.62 29.17
N PRO A 72 -8.06 -26.88 28.17
CA PRO A 72 -7.72 -27.36 26.81
C PRO A 72 -6.49 -28.28 26.82
N ALA A 73 -6.49 -29.30 25.94
CA ALA A 73 -5.37 -30.22 25.73
C ALA A 73 -4.73 -30.03 24.34
N VAL A 74 -3.40 -30.11 24.26
CA VAL A 74 -2.64 -29.89 23.00
C VAL A 74 -1.33 -30.67 22.99
N CYS A 75 -0.81 -31.00 21.80
CA CYS A 75 0.53 -31.57 21.65
C CYS A 75 1.61 -30.52 21.87
N ALA A 76 2.66 -30.90 22.60
CA ALA A 76 3.82 -30.07 22.85
C ALA A 76 5.12 -30.85 22.64
N ASN A 77 6.19 -30.14 22.25
CA ASN A 77 7.51 -30.73 22.01
C ASN A 77 8.21 -30.97 23.36
N PRO A 78 8.47 -32.23 23.76
CA PRO A 78 9.04 -32.54 25.07
C PRO A 78 10.46 -31.98 25.28
N SER A 79 11.17 -31.65 24.21
CA SER A 79 12.52 -31.06 24.27
C SER A 79 12.51 -29.54 24.49
N LEU A 80 11.34 -28.89 24.50
CA LEU A 80 11.22 -27.46 24.72
C LEU A 80 10.59 -27.17 26.09
N PRO A 81 11.01 -26.10 26.78
CA PRO A 81 10.40 -25.71 28.04
C PRO A 81 9.09 -24.97 27.80
N VAL A 82 7.97 -25.72 27.73
CA VAL A 82 6.65 -25.19 27.33
C VAL A 82 5.53 -25.48 28.32
N ALA A 83 5.78 -26.29 29.36
CA ALA A 83 4.79 -26.59 30.40
C ALA A 83 5.43 -26.79 31.78
N LEU A 84 4.59 -26.73 32.82
CA LEU A 84 4.90 -27.01 34.21
C LEU A 84 4.90 -28.52 34.47
N GLY A 85 5.62 -28.97 35.51
CA GLY A 85 5.50 -30.35 35.98
C GLY A 85 4.17 -30.59 36.71
N ALA A 86 3.52 -31.73 36.45
CA ALA A 86 2.41 -32.27 37.23
C ALA A 86 2.81 -33.62 37.82
N CYS A 87 2.95 -33.70 39.14
CA CYS A 87 3.49 -34.87 39.84
C CYS A 87 2.41 -35.58 40.66
N CYS A 88 2.27 -36.89 40.45
CA CYS A 88 1.25 -37.75 41.04
C CYS A 88 1.87 -38.92 41.83
N LEU A 89 1.16 -39.48 42.81
CA LEU A 89 1.73 -40.44 43.75
C LEU A 89 1.93 -41.86 43.18
N SER A 90 1.06 -42.30 42.27
CA SER A 90 1.19 -43.58 41.54
C SER A 90 -0.01 -43.90 40.63
N ASN A 91 -1.11 -43.15 40.74
CA ASN A 91 -2.29 -43.33 39.91
C ASN A 91 -2.22 -42.45 38.65
N LYS A 92 -2.57 -43.02 37.49
CA LYS A 92 -3.14 -42.23 36.40
C LYS A 92 -4.51 -41.74 36.87
N HIS A 93 -4.84 -40.47 36.63
CA HIS A 93 -6.13 -39.83 36.96
C HIS A 93 -6.26 -39.46 38.46
N GLU A 94 -5.27 -38.71 38.96
CA GLU A 94 -5.31 -38.11 40.29
C GLU A 94 -5.71 -36.63 40.19
N SER A 95 -6.57 -36.16 41.10
CA SER A 95 -6.85 -34.73 41.29
C SER A 95 -5.76 -34.11 42.14
N ILE A 96 -5.03 -33.14 41.58
CA ILE A 96 -3.94 -32.46 42.27
C ILE A 96 -4.47 -31.18 42.92
N TYR A 97 -4.48 -31.17 44.25
CA TYR A 97 -4.92 -30.02 45.05
C TYR A 97 -3.69 -29.33 45.65
N TYR A 98 -3.54 -28.02 45.37
CA TYR A 98 -2.47 -27.19 45.93
C TYR A 98 -3.06 -26.21 46.95
N ASN A 99 -2.75 -26.41 48.23
CA ASN A 99 -3.49 -25.78 49.35
C ASN A 99 -2.73 -24.63 50.03
N THR A 100 -1.53 -24.25 49.59
CA THR A 100 -0.67 -23.27 50.27
C THR A 100 0.18 -22.46 49.28
N GLU A 101 0.75 -21.35 49.77
CA GLU A 101 1.66 -20.42 49.05
C GLU A 101 2.94 -21.07 48.47
N ALA A 102 3.12 -22.40 48.58
CA ALA A 102 4.22 -23.14 47.99
C ALA A 102 4.09 -23.25 46.45
N THR A 103 5.23 -23.33 45.76
CA THR A 103 5.31 -23.61 44.33
C THR A 103 4.66 -24.97 44.00
N LEU A 104 4.21 -25.15 42.75
CA LEU A 104 3.72 -26.47 42.31
C LEU A 104 4.83 -27.49 42.56
N GLU A 105 4.55 -28.56 43.31
CA GLU A 105 5.50 -29.63 43.60
C GLU A 105 6.15 -30.12 42.29
N GLY A 106 7.49 -30.00 42.18
CA GLY A 106 8.24 -30.20 40.94
C GLY A 106 8.64 -28.91 40.18
N ASN A 107 8.30 -27.73 40.69
CA ASN A 107 8.63 -26.42 40.09
C ASN A 107 9.29 -25.48 41.12
N GLU A 108 10.24 -24.68 40.67
CA GLU A 108 11.06 -23.77 41.47
C GLU A 108 10.38 -22.40 41.67
N TYR A 109 9.50 -21.98 40.75
CA TYR A 109 8.74 -20.73 40.85
C TYR A 109 7.40 -20.78 40.07
N ASP A 110 6.50 -19.84 40.35
CA ASP A 110 5.19 -19.77 39.68
C ASP A 110 5.30 -19.40 38.20
N GLY A 111 4.63 -20.16 37.34
CA GLY A 111 4.71 -19.97 35.89
C GLY A 111 6.04 -20.38 35.26
N GLU A 112 6.85 -21.20 35.94
CA GLU A 112 8.01 -21.87 35.34
C GLU A 112 7.59 -22.67 34.09
N ARG A 113 8.52 -22.80 33.14
CA ARG A 113 8.38 -23.73 32.02
C ARG A 113 9.59 -24.64 32.02
N THR A 114 9.31 -25.94 31.92
CA THR A 114 10.30 -27.01 31.99
C THR A 114 10.18 -27.90 30.77
N THR A 115 11.28 -28.53 30.37
CA THR A 115 11.25 -29.66 29.44
C THR A 115 10.54 -30.84 30.11
N PHE A 116 10.04 -31.79 29.33
CA PHE A 116 9.38 -32.98 29.88
C PHE A 116 10.33 -33.79 30.78
N SER A 117 11.60 -33.92 30.38
CA SER A 117 12.62 -34.64 31.17
C SER A 117 12.93 -33.95 32.51
N THR A 118 12.94 -32.61 32.54
CA THR A 118 13.13 -31.85 33.79
C THR A 118 11.94 -32.07 34.72
N ALA A 119 10.71 -32.04 34.19
CA ALA A 119 9.51 -32.33 34.97
C ALA A 119 9.52 -33.76 35.53
N GLU A 120 9.85 -34.77 34.71
CA GLU A 120 9.95 -36.18 35.15
C GLU A 120 10.98 -36.35 36.27
N ALA A 121 12.18 -35.79 36.10
CA ALA A 121 13.25 -35.89 37.08
C ALA A 121 12.83 -35.28 38.43
N ARG A 122 12.21 -34.10 38.41
CA ARG A 122 11.78 -33.41 39.64
C ARG A 122 10.58 -34.07 40.32
N CYS A 123 9.66 -34.66 39.55
CA CYS A 123 8.61 -35.49 40.14
C CYS A 123 9.22 -36.70 40.86
N ALA A 124 10.21 -37.36 40.25
CA ALA A 124 10.89 -38.50 40.84
C ALA A 124 11.65 -38.16 42.13
N GLU A 125 12.27 -36.98 42.21
CA GLU A 125 12.92 -36.47 43.44
C GLU A 125 11.96 -36.36 44.63
N SER A 126 10.67 -36.09 44.35
CA SER A 126 9.62 -36.01 45.37
C SER A 126 8.93 -37.36 45.62
N GLY A 127 9.47 -38.47 45.09
CA GLY A 127 8.86 -39.80 45.19
C GLY A 127 7.57 -39.96 44.37
N LYS A 128 7.37 -39.10 43.36
CA LYS A 128 6.19 -39.04 42.50
C LYS A 128 6.56 -39.31 41.04
N VAL A 129 5.57 -39.40 40.17
CA VAL A 129 5.75 -39.55 38.72
C VAL A 129 4.98 -38.48 37.98
N THR A 130 5.45 -38.08 36.80
CA THR A 130 4.62 -37.27 35.88
C THR A 130 3.43 -38.12 35.43
N CYS A 131 2.21 -37.58 35.47
CA CYS A 131 1.01 -38.35 35.16
C CYS A 131 -0.06 -37.56 34.42
N ASP A 132 -0.99 -38.27 33.80
CA ASP A 132 -2.26 -37.74 33.34
C ASP A 132 -3.24 -37.52 34.50
N TYR A 133 -3.42 -36.27 34.90
CA TYR A 133 -4.23 -35.84 36.03
C TYR A 133 -5.69 -35.56 35.63
N ASP A 134 -6.63 -35.62 36.59
CA ASP A 134 -8.04 -35.29 36.32
C ASP A 134 -8.30 -33.78 36.38
N ILE A 135 -7.86 -33.14 37.46
CA ILE A 135 -7.95 -31.70 37.66
C ILE A 135 -6.77 -31.22 38.50
N ILE A 136 -6.22 -30.07 38.13
CA ILE A 136 -5.29 -29.29 38.94
C ILE A 136 -6.05 -28.10 39.50
N THR A 137 -6.20 -28.05 40.83
CA THR A 137 -6.81 -26.90 41.50
C THR A 137 -5.71 -25.90 41.87
N LEU A 138 -5.74 -24.76 41.20
CA LEU A 138 -4.84 -23.62 41.42
C LEU A 138 -5.56 -22.52 42.21
N ASP A 139 -4.86 -21.84 43.12
CA ASP A 139 -5.33 -20.56 43.65
C ASP A 139 -5.41 -19.53 42.50
N GLY A 140 -6.31 -18.55 42.60
CA GLY A 140 -6.75 -17.66 41.51
C GLY A 140 -5.65 -16.88 40.77
N PHE A 141 -4.42 -16.89 41.28
CA PHE A 141 -3.25 -16.24 40.67
C PHE A 141 -2.37 -17.17 39.81
N LYS A 142 -2.46 -18.49 39.96
CA LYS A 142 -1.60 -19.44 39.21
C LYS A 142 -2.27 -19.87 37.90
N SER A 143 -1.52 -19.88 36.79
CA SER A 143 -2.03 -20.34 35.49
C SER A 143 -0.93 -20.86 34.55
N GLY A 144 -1.24 -21.89 33.76
CA GLY A 144 -0.29 -22.46 32.80
C GLY A 144 -0.73 -23.83 32.30
N TYR A 145 0.01 -24.38 31.34
CA TYR A 145 -0.13 -25.78 30.91
C TYR A 145 0.81 -26.66 31.73
N HIS A 146 0.44 -27.92 31.91
CA HIS A 146 1.19 -28.93 32.65
C HIS A 146 1.46 -30.14 31.77
N TRP A 147 2.62 -30.75 31.96
CA TRP A 147 3.02 -31.99 31.30
C TRP A 147 2.15 -33.16 31.75
N THR A 148 1.77 -34.01 30.80
CA THR A 148 1.18 -35.33 31.06
C THR A 148 2.10 -36.41 30.48
N ASP A 149 2.07 -37.62 31.02
CA ASP A 149 2.85 -38.75 30.51
C ASP A 149 2.28 -39.35 29.21
N GLU A 150 1.08 -38.92 28.83
CA GLU A 150 0.33 -39.38 27.68
C GLU A 150 0.93 -38.93 26.32
N PRO A 151 0.94 -39.81 25.31
CA PRO A 151 1.42 -39.47 23.99
C PRO A 151 0.46 -38.52 23.27
N CYS A 152 1.01 -37.74 22.34
CA CYS A 152 0.24 -36.87 21.46
C CYS A 152 0.71 -37.06 20.02
N LYS A 153 -0.21 -37.06 19.05
CA LYS A 153 0.13 -37.22 17.63
C LYS A 153 -0.08 -35.89 16.90
N ILE A 154 0.84 -35.54 16.02
CA ILE A 154 0.70 -34.38 15.13
C ILE A 154 0.44 -34.91 13.72
N LEU A 155 -0.66 -34.49 13.13
CA LEU A 155 -1.06 -34.83 11.77
C LEU A 155 -0.87 -33.64 10.84
N VAL A 156 -0.61 -33.94 9.58
CA VAL A 156 -0.50 -32.99 8.47
C VAL A 156 -1.82 -32.98 7.72
N LYS A 157 -2.53 -31.84 7.71
CA LYS A 157 -3.69 -31.61 6.86
C LYS A 157 -3.23 -30.91 5.58
N VAL A 158 -3.51 -31.49 4.42
CA VAL A 158 -3.13 -30.99 3.10
C VAL A 158 -4.40 -30.65 2.33
N ASN A 159 -4.57 -29.38 1.96
CA ASN A 159 -5.68 -28.99 1.10
C ASN A 159 -5.39 -29.31 -0.38
N GLU A 160 -6.38 -29.13 -1.24
CA GLU A 160 -6.26 -29.37 -2.69
C GLU A 160 -5.15 -28.56 -3.40
N TYR A 161 -4.58 -27.53 -2.77
CA TYR A 161 -3.48 -26.70 -3.30
C TYR A 161 -2.10 -27.12 -2.80
N GLY A 162 -2.02 -28.15 -1.95
CA GLY A 162 -0.77 -28.57 -1.32
C GLY A 162 -0.31 -27.65 -0.19
N TYR A 163 -1.20 -26.81 0.34
CA TYR A 163 -0.90 -26.06 1.56
C TYR A 163 -1.17 -26.96 2.76
N VAL A 164 -0.40 -26.74 3.82
CA VAL A 164 -0.36 -27.62 4.98
C VAL A 164 -0.86 -26.88 6.21
N ALA A 165 -1.63 -27.56 7.05
CA ALA A 165 -1.95 -27.15 8.41
C ALA A 165 -1.61 -28.29 9.39
N SER A 166 -1.29 -27.94 10.63
CA SER A 166 -1.04 -28.91 11.71
C SER A 166 -2.34 -29.24 12.44
N TRP A 167 -2.58 -30.52 12.70
CA TRP A 167 -3.66 -30.99 13.57
C TRP A 167 -3.08 -31.79 14.72
N HIS A 168 -3.35 -31.36 15.96
CA HIS A 168 -2.90 -32.03 17.17
C HIS A 168 -3.95 -33.03 17.66
N LEU A 169 -3.55 -34.27 17.95
CA LEU A 169 -4.40 -35.36 18.41
C LEU A 169 -3.85 -35.98 19.71
N PRO A 170 -4.26 -35.46 20.89
CA PRO A 170 -3.94 -36.06 22.20
C PRO A 170 -4.60 -37.44 22.37
N SER A 171 -3.98 -38.35 23.14
CA SER A 171 -4.42 -39.74 23.30
C SER A 171 -5.81 -39.94 23.92
N ASP A 172 -6.37 -38.93 24.60
CA ASP A 172 -7.73 -38.95 25.17
C ASP A 172 -8.52 -37.67 24.83
N LEU A 173 -9.49 -37.78 23.92
CA LEU A 173 -10.22 -36.64 23.36
C LEU A 173 -11.14 -35.94 24.38
N GLY A 174 -10.81 -34.68 24.68
CA GLY A 174 -11.70 -33.71 25.31
C GLY A 174 -12.49 -32.88 24.29
N GLN A 175 -13.65 -32.35 24.68
CA GLN A 175 -14.52 -31.53 23.80
C GLN A 175 -13.95 -30.14 23.42
N SER A 176 -12.75 -29.77 23.88
CA SER A 176 -12.17 -28.43 23.65
C SER A 176 -10.71 -28.48 23.26
N MET A 177 -10.48 -28.25 21.98
CA MET A 177 -9.16 -28.12 21.36
C MET A 177 -8.86 -26.65 21.08
N ILE A 178 -7.57 -26.34 20.96
CA ILE A 178 -7.14 -25.02 20.53
C ILE A 178 -7.48 -24.87 19.04
N LEU A 179 -8.25 -23.84 18.70
CA LEU A 179 -8.76 -23.57 17.35
C LEU A 179 -7.68 -23.64 16.26
N HIS A 180 -6.46 -23.19 16.56
CA HIS A 180 -5.36 -23.12 15.60
C HIS A 180 -4.80 -24.49 15.16
N VAL A 181 -5.06 -25.55 15.91
CA VAL A 181 -4.55 -26.91 15.65
C VAL A 181 -5.66 -27.97 15.73
N ASP A 182 -6.91 -27.53 15.70
CA ASP A 182 -8.09 -28.39 15.63
C ASP A 182 -8.27 -29.00 14.23
N LYS A 183 -9.03 -30.09 14.10
CA LYS A 183 -9.31 -30.73 12.80
C LYS A 183 -9.95 -29.76 11.79
N GLU A 184 -10.76 -28.81 12.25
CA GLU A 184 -11.46 -27.84 11.39
C GLU A 184 -10.65 -26.55 11.16
N ASN A 185 -9.41 -26.47 11.65
CA ASN A 185 -8.62 -25.26 11.51
C ASN A 185 -8.34 -24.91 10.04
N THR A 186 -8.28 -23.61 9.76
CA THR A 186 -8.03 -23.02 8.44
C THR A 186 -6.66 -22.35 8.34
N ASN A 187 -5.77 -22.61 9.31
CA ASN A 187 -4.42 -22.03 9.40
C ASN A 187 -3.42 -22.71 8.45
N TYR A 188 -3.76 -22.73 7.16
CA TYR A 188 -2.90 -23.30 6.13
C TYR A 188 -1.73 -22.38 5.81
N PHE A 189 -0.53 -22.97 5.73
CA PHE A 189 0.67 -22.32 5.22
C PHE A 189 1.24 -23.06 4.02
N LYS A 190 2.02 -22.34 3.20
CA LYS A 190 2.64 -22.91 2.01
C LYS A 190 3.77 -23.88 2.39
N ALA A 191 3.66 -25.13 1.94
CA ALA A 191 4.72 -26.13 2.09
C ALA A 191 5.66 -26.17 0.88
N TYR A 192 6.94 -26.47 1.13
CA TYR A 192 7.94 -26.68 0.09
C TYR A 192 8.16 -28.20 -0.06
N TRP A 193 7.37 -28.80 -0.94
CA TRP A 193 7.37 -30.24 -1.23
C TRP A 193 8.67 -30.70 -1.90
N ASP A 194 9.08 -31.93 -1.61
CA ASP A 194 10.12 -32.63 -2.34
C ASP A 194 9.53 -33.18 -3.65
N GLY A 195 9.81 -32.50 -4.76
CA GLY A 195 9.25 -32.81 -6.08
C GLY A 195 8.04 -31.93 -6.45
N ASP A 196 7.37 -32.27 -7.54
CA ASP A 196 6.30 -31.46 -8.15
C ASP A 196 4.87 -31.92 -7.77
N SER A 197 4.74 -32.80 -6.77
CA SER A 197 3.47 -33.43 -6.38
C SER A 197 3.26 -33.44 -4.87
N PHE A 198 1.99 -33.51 -4.47
CA PHE A 198 1.51 -33.57 -3.09
C PHE A 198 0.22 -34.40 -3.04
N PRO A 199 -0.19 -34.92 -1.86
CA PRO A 199 -1.41 -35.71 -1.73
C PRO A 199 -2.65 -34.96 -2.19
N LYS A 200 -3.52 -35.61 -2.98
CA LYS A 200 -4.79 -35.03 -3.43
C LYS A 200 -5.94 -36.02 -3.23
N ILE A 201 -7.15 -35.54 -3.00
CA ILE A 201 -8.32 -36.42 -2.92
C ILE A 201 -8.47 -37.26 -4.21
N THR A 202 -8.11 -36.70 -5.37
CA THR A 202 -8.17 -37.40 -6.67
C THR A 202 -7.17 -38.54 -6.83
N ASP A 203 -6.09 -38.58 -6.03
CA ASP A 203 -5.15 -39.70 -5.98
C ASP A 203 -5.32 -40.57 -4.72
N SER A 204 -6.51 -40.48 -4.09
CA SER A 204 -6.79 -41.13 -2.80
C SER A 204 -5.77 -40.72 -1.73
N CYS A 205 -5.36 -39.46 -1.77
CA CYS A 205 -4.38 -38.84 -0.87
C CYS A 205 -3.05 -39.60 -0.79
N GLY A 206 -2.68 -40.31 -1.85
CA GLY A 206 -1.51 -41.19 -1.90
C GLY A 206 -1.47 -42.27 -0.81
N GLY A 207 -2.63 -42.69 -0.29
CA GLY A 207 -2.74 -43.64 0.82
C GLY A 207 -2.94 -43.03 2.20
N CYS A 208 -2.97 -41.69 2.29
CA CYS A 208 -3.46 -40.99 3.48
C CYS A 208 -5.00 -40.94 3.50
N GLU A 209 -5.57 -40.43 4.59
CA GLU A 209 -7.03 -40.40 4.78
C GLU A 209 -7.65 -39.09 4.24
N ILE A 210 -8.96 -39.12 3.98
CA ILE A 210 -9.73 -37.98 3.48
C ILE A 210 -10.62 -37.45 4.60
N LEU A 211 -10.51 -36.16 4.91
CA LEU A 211 -11.38 -35.45 5.85
C LEU A 211 -11.98 -34.22 5.17
N GLY A 212 -13.28 -34.27 4.88
CA GLY A 212 -13.96 -33.21 4.14
C GLY A 212 -13.35 -33.02 2.74
N ASP A 213 -12.76 -31.86 2.51
CA ASP A 213 -12.09 -31.44 1.28
C ASP A 213 -10.54 -31.46 1.37
N ALA A 214 -9.98 -32.12 2.39
CA ALA A 214 -8.53 -32.22 2.60
C ALA A 214 -8.04 -33.67 2.78
N CYS A 215 -6.76 -33.88 2.49
CA CYS A 215 -6.03 -35.09 2.85
C CYS A 215 -5.41 -34.94 4.25
N PHE A 216 -5.33 -36.00 5.03
CA PHE A 216 -4.60 -35.97 6.30
C PHE A 216 -3.71 -37.20 6.52
N CYS A 217 -2.48 -36.93 6.97
CA CYS A 217 -1.41 -37.92 7.13
C CYS A 217 -0.75 -37.78 8.50
N HIS A 218 -0.12 -38.85 8.99
CA HIS A 218 0.80 -38.77 10.12
C HIS A 218 2.09 -38.06 9.70
N ALA A 219 2.66 -37.25 10.58
CA ALA A 219 3.94 -36.60 10.37
C ALA A 219 5.08 -37.47 10.94
N ASP A 220 6.09 -37.78 10.13
CA ASP A 220 7.39 -38.29 10.57
C ASP A 220 8.51 -37.31 10.21
N VAL A 221 9.10 -36.68 11.21
CA VAL A 221 10.12 -35.64 11.03
C VAL A 221 11.51 -36.25 11.03
N ARG A 222 12.20 -36.17 9.88
CA ARG A 222 13.57 -36.67 9.68
C ARG A 222 14.57 -35.53 9.57
N LYS A 223 15.62 -35.60 10.40
CA LYS A 223 16.76 -34.67 10.38
C LYS A 223 17.93 -35.31 9.65
N THR A 224 18.46 -34.64 8.64
CA THR A 224 19.57 -35.13 7.82
C THR A 224 20.73 -34.15 7.82
N ARG A 225 21.95 -34.67 7.96
CA ARG A 225 23.19 -33.88 7.82
C ARG A 225 23.41 -33.54 6.34
N VAL A 226 23.72 -32.28 6.05
CA VAL A 226 23.88 -31.80 4.67
C VAL A 226 25.33 -31.88 4.19
N PHE A 227 26.25 -31.26 4.92
CA PHE A 227 27.68 -31.25 4.63
C PHE A 227 28.47 -32.14 5.59
N HIS A 228 29.58 -32.69 5.12
CA HIS A 228 30.49 -33.53 5.90
C HIS A 228 31.91 -33.44 5.35
N SER A 229 32.89 -34.09 5.99
CA SER A 229 34.31 -34.02 5.58
C SER A 229 34.55 -34.39 4.10
N GLY A 230 33.85 -35.41 3.57
CA GLY A 230 33.90 -35.77 2.14
C GLY A 230 33.05 -34.90 1.18
N ARG A 231 32.29 -33.92 1.68
CA ARG A 231 31.41 -33.04 0.89
C ARG A 231 31.32 -31.68 1.58
N LEU A 232 32.31 -30.83 1.33
CA LEU A 232 32.35 -29.45 1.80
C LEU A 232 31.61 -28.53 0.83
N PRO A 233 30.97 -27.44 1.31
CA PRO A 233 30.36 -26.45 0.44
C PRO A 233 31.40 -25.75 -0.43
N GLN A 234 31.05 -25.53 -1.69
CA GLN A 234 31.89 -24.86 -2.69
C GLN A 234 31.65 -23.35 -2.77
N SER A 235 30.57 -22.84 -2.16
CA SER A 235 30.27 -21.41 -2.11
C SER A 235 29.28 -21.05 -1.00
N VAL A 236 29.23 -19.77 -0.62
CA VAL A 236 28.17 -19.23 0.25
C VAL A 236 26.78 -19.46 -0.36
N LYS A 237 26.64 -19.35 -1.69
CA LYS A 237 25.37 -19.61 -2.39
C LYS A 237 24.89 -21.04 -2.20
N GLU A 238 25.79 -22.02 -2.22
CA GLU A 238 25.44 -23.43 -1.97
C GLU A 238 24.96 -23.63 -0.53
N VAL A 239 25.62 -23.01 0.46
CA VAL A 239 25.17 -23.07 1.86
C VAL A 239 23.77 -22.47 2.00
N MET A 240 23.55 -21.27 1.47
CA MET A 240 22.27 -20.57 1.53
C MET A 240 21.13 -21.31 0.80
N ALA A 241 21.45 -22.15 -0.19
CA ALA A 241 20.47 -22.95 -0.92
C ALA A 241 20.10 -24.27 -0.23
N ASN A 242 20.94 -24.76 0.68
CA ASN A 242 20.75 -26.09 1.31
C ASN A 242 20.48 -26.01 2.81
N LEU A 243 21.04 -25.02 3.52
CA LEU A 243 20.84 -24.82 4.96
C LEU A 243 19.82 -23.71 5.18
N HIS A 244 18.71 -24.06 5.83
CA HIS A 244 17.56 -23.16 6.02
C HIS A 244 17.20 -22.94 7.49
N ILE A 245 17.93 -23.58 8.41
CA ILE A 245 17.68 -23.51 9.85
C ILE A 245 18.73 -22.58 10.44
N GLY A 246 18.29 -21.45 11.02
CA GLY A 246 19.17 -20.53 11.74
C GLY A 246 19.77 -21.17 12.99
N ALA A 247 20.95 -20.69 13.38
CA ALA A 247 21.62 -21.04 14.63
C ALA A 247 22.02 -19.76 15.36
N MET A 248 22.19 -19.86 16.68
CA MET A 248 22.84 -18.78 17.45
C MET A 248 24.33 -18.73 17.15
N ASP A 249 24.95 -17.59 17.44
CA ASP A 249 26.41 -17.48 17.41
C ASP A 249 27.02 -18.51 18.36
N PRO A 250 27.85 -19.46 17.89
CA PRO A 250 28.45 -20.50 18.71
C PRO A 250 29.23 -19.98 19.93
N GLU A 251 29.71 -18.73 19.89
CA GLU A 251 30.42 -18.10 21.01
C GLU A 251 29.58 -18.02 22.30
N ILE A 252 28.24 -18.03 22.22
CA ILE A 252 27.38 -17.98 23.42
C ILE A 252 27.46 -19.26 24.27
N TYR A 253 27.86 -20.39 23.68
CA TYR A 253 27.81 -21.71 24.33
C TYR A 253 29.08 -22.10 25.09
N ASN A 254 29.91 -21.12 25.47
CA ASN A 254 31.14 -21.23 26.29
C ASN A 254 31.75 -22.64 26.40
N GLY A 255 32.52 -23.06 25.39
CA GLY A 255 33.24 -24.34 25.39
C GLY A 255 32.51 -25.53 24.76
N THR A 256 31.23 -25.39 24.38
CA THR A 256 30.46 -26.44 23.67
C THR A 256 30.97 -26.68 22.25
N TYR A 257 31.32 -25.60 21.53
CA TYR A 257 31.94 -25.70 20.21
C TYR A 257 33.46 -25.67 20.37
N SER A 258 34.11 -26.83 20.23
CA SER A 258 35.52 -27.06 20.53
C SER A 258 36.47 -26.63 19.41
N SER A 259 35.98 -26.42 18.18
CA SER A 259 36.79 -25.95 17.06
C SER A 259 36.00 -25.09 16.07
N ALA A 260 36.63 -24.00 15.60
CA ALA A 260 36.19 -23.23 14.44
C ALA A 260 37.20 -23.44 13.31
N SER A 261 36.73 -23.94 12.18
CA SER A 261 37.55 -24.24 11.00
C SER A 261 37.12 -23.37 9.82
N LEU A 262 38.08 -22.68 9.21
CA LEU A 262 37.84 -21.88 8.02
C LEU A 262 38.00 -22.75 6.78
N ILE A 263 36.96 -22.84 5.96
CA ILE A 263 37.05 -23.38 4.60
C ILE A 263 37.67 -22.28 3.74
N SER A 264 39.01 -22.24 3.70
CA SER A 264 39.80 -21.13 3.14
C SER A 264 39.46 -20.79 1.68
N GLN A 265 38.98 -21.77 0.91
CA GLN A 265 38.56 -21.61 -0.48
C GLN A 265 37.28 -20.77 -0.65
N THR A 266 36.43 -20.71 0.38
CA THR A 266 35.09 -20.09 0.32
C THR A 266 34.86 -18.99 1.36
N GLY A 267 35.74 -18.88 2.36
CA GLY A 267 35.59 -17.92 3.46
C GLY A 267 34.51 -18.31 4.48
N ILE A 268 34.02 -19.55 4.43
CA ILE A 268 32.99 -20.08 5.33
C ILE A 268 33.65 -20.61 6.60
N THR A 269 33.16 -20.17 7.77
CA THR A 269 33.63 -20.69 9.05
C THR A 269 32.66 -21.74 9.56
N VAL A 270 33.18 -22.92 9.94
CA VAL A 270 32.39 -24.03 10.49
C VAL A 270 32.78 -24.24 11.95
N TYR A 271 31.78 -24.19 12.83
CA TYR A 271 31.91 -24.45 14.25
C TYR A 271 31.42 -25.87 14.56
N ASN A 272 32.24 -26.66 15.23
CA ASN A 272 31.95 -28.05 15.57
C ASN A 272 32.01 -28.26 17.08
N GLU A 273 31.15 -29.14 17.61
CA GLU A 273 31.19 -29.57 19.01
C GLU A 273 32.39 -30.51 19.28
N GLY A 274 32.86 -31.20 18.23
CA GLY A 274 34.06 -32.04 18.24
C GLY A 274 34.99 -31.76 17.06
N ASN A 275 35.69 -32.80 16.59
CA ASN A 275 36.66 -32.72 15.49
C ASN A 275 36.05 -33.00 14.09
N SER A 276 34.75 -33.32 14.00
CA SER A 276 34.06 -33.66 12.76
C SER A 276 32.90 -32.71 12.47
N ILE A 277 32.57 -32.59 11.17
CA ILE A 277 31.40 -31.85 10.70
C ILE A 277 30.16 -32.75 10.85
N GLU A 278 29.31 -32.42 11.80
CA GLU A 278 28.11 -33.15 12.16
C GLU A 278 26.85 -32.34 11.86
N ALA A 279 25.68 -32.95 12.08
CA ALA A 279 24.39 -32.25 11.94
C ALA A 279 24.27 -31.05 12.91
N SER A 280 24.91 -31.12 14.08
CA SER A 280 24.97 -30.04 15.07
C SER A 280 25.93 -28.91 14.68
N SER A 281 26.82 -29.10 13.70
CA SER A 281 27.75 -28.06 13.27
C SER A 281 27.04 -26.81 12.77
N VAL A 282 27.64 -25.65 13.05
CA VAL A 282 27.11 -24.33 12.66
C VAL A 282 28.02 -23.70 11.62
N PHE A 283 27.41 -23.25 10.52
CA PHE A 283 28.08 -22.60 9.40
C PHE A 283 27.84 -21.10 9.50
N LYS A 284 28.91 -20.33 9.65
CA LYS A 284 28.91 -18.87 9.54
C LYS A 284 29.25 -18.47 8.12
N VAL A 285 28.34 -17.75 7.49
CA VAL A 285 28.50 -17.20 6.14
C VAL A 285 28.26 -15.70 6.14
N THR A 286 28.96 -14.97 5.28
CA THR A 286 28.64 -13.56 5.01
C THR A 286 27.98 -13.49 3.64
N ASP A 287 26.76 -12.97 3.59
CA ASP A 287 26.03 -12.83 2.33
C ASP A 287 26.52 -11.62 1.50
N TYR A 288 25.91 -11.42 0.32
CA TYR A 288 26.29 -10.33 -0.57
C TYR A 288 25.94 -8.92 -0.03
N THR A 289 25.14 -8.85 1.04
CA THR A 289 24.77 -7.60 1.74
C THR A 289 25.73 -7.28 2.88
N GLY A 290 26.70 -8.18 3.16
CA GLY A 290 27.63 -8.06 4.28
C GLY A 290 27.06 -8.56 5.61
N ARG A 291 25.88 -9.19 5.61
CA ARG A 291 25.27 -9.76 6.82
C ARG A 291 25.91 -11.11 7.12
N SER A 292 26.34 -11.30 8.38
CA SER A 292 26.73 -12.61 8.88
C SER A 292 25.49 -13.42 9.27
N LEU A 293 25.41 -14.65 8.79
CA LEU A 293 24.35 -15.61 9.07
C LEU A 293 24.96 -16.87 9.66
N PHE A 294 24.32 -17.42 10.67
CA PHE A 294 24.69 -18.69 11.31
C PHE A 294 23.61 -19.71 10.99
N LEU A 295 24.00 -20.81 10.35
CA LEU A 295 23.08 -21.81 9.83
C LEU A 295 23.48 -23.20 10.33
N LYS A 296 22.50 -23.96 10.81
CA LYS A 296 22.71 -25.34 11.27
C LYS A 296 22.93 -26.26 10.08
N ASN A 297 23.88 -27.19 10.18
CA ASN A 297 24.20 -28.19 9.15
C ASN A 297 23.16 -29.34 9.08
N THR A 298 21.89 -29.00 9.16
CA THR A 298 20.78 -29.94 9.19
C THR A 298 19.69 -29.49 8.25
N ARG A 299 19.11 -30.45 7.54
CA ARG A 299 17.82 -30.31 6.86
C ARG A 299 16.78 -31.12 7.62
N GLU A 300 15.65 -30.49 7.92
CA GLU A 300 14.51 -31.11 8.60
C GLU A 300 13.34 -31.26 7.63
N THR A 301 12.93 -32.51 7.42
CA THR A 301 11.94 -32.89 6.40
C THR A 301 10.81 -33.65 7.08
N VAL A 302 9.57 -33.29 6.76
CA VAL A 302 8.37 -33.99 7.19
C VAL A 302 8.02 -35.02 6.12
N HIS A 303 8.17 -36.29 6.45
CA HIS A 303 7.67 -37.40 5.65
C HIS A 303 6.23 -37.70 6.07
N LEU A 304 5.37 -37.94 5.09
CA LEU A 304 3.99 -38.30 5.36
C LEU A 304 3.86 -39.81 5.54
N GLN A 305 3.05 -40.22 6.51
CA GLN A 305 2.73 -41.61 6.76
C GLN A 305 1.21 -41.84 6.75
N ASN A 306 0.79 -43.03 6.35
CA ASN A 306 -0.61 -43.47 6.46
C ASN A 306 -0.99 -43.78 7.93
N ILE A 307 -2.24 -44.17 8.19
CA ILE A 307 -2.70 -44.51 9.55
C ILE A 307 -1.98 -45.71 10.18
N ASN A 308 -1.43 -46.60 9.35
CA ASN A 308 -0.66 -47.77 9.80
C ASN A 308 0.79 -47.41 10.14
N GLY A 309 1.24 -46.18 9.82
CA GLY A 309 2.61 -45.72 10.02
C GLY A 309 3.57 -46.05 8.88
N ASP A 310 3.06 -46.48 7.71
CA ASP A 310 3.90 -46.69 6.53
C ASP A 310 4.14 -45.36 5.80
N ASP A 311 5.37 -45.13 5.35
CA ASP A 311 5.74 -43.97 4.53
C ASP A 311 4.91 -43.93 3.24
N VAL A 312 4.33 -42.77 2.95
CA VAL A 312 3.86 -42.44 1.61
C VAL A 312 4.96 -41.69 0.86
N HIS A 313 4.86 -41.61 -0.47
CA HIS A 313 5.91 -41.01 -1.32
C HIS A 313 6.14 -39.50 -1.05
N PHE A 314 5.26 -38.84 -0.32
CA PHE A 314 5.29 -37.39 -0.16
C PHE A 314 6.09 -36.92 1.06
N SER A 315 6.92 -35.90 0.86
CA SER A 315 7.62 -35.20 1.93
C SER A 315 7.77 -33.71 1.62
N PHE A 316 7.98 -32.89 2.64
CA PHE A 316 8.21 -31.44 2.49
C PHE A 316 9.13 -30.89 3.58
N ARG A 317 9.73 -29.72 3.32
CA ARG A 317 10.57 -29.02 4.32
C ARG A 317 9.74 -28.58 5.52
N ASN A 318 10.20 -28.90 6.73
CA ASN A 318 9.53 -28.46 7.96
C ASN A 318 9.56 -26.92 8.08
N ALA A 319 8.43 -26.34 8.47
CA ALA A 319 8.25 -24.89 8.49
C ALA A 319 8.57 -24.33 9.88
N PRO A 320 9.33 -23.23 9.97
CA PRO A 320 9.54 -22.53 11.23
C PRO A 320 8.31 -21.69 11.61
N GLN A 321 8.08 -21.51 12.91
CA GLN A 321 7.09 -20.60 13.48
C GLN A 321 7.68 -19.84 14.67
N PHE A 322 7.35 -18.55 14.81
CA PHE A 322 7.69 -17.76 16.00
C PHE A 322 6.58 -17.83 17.04
N MET A 323 5.33 -17.70 16.58
CA MET A 323 4.17 -17.67 17.44
C MET A 323 3.86 -19.06 17.98
N SER A 324 3.67 -19.14 19.30
CA SER A 324 3.18 -20.37 19.91
C SER A 324 1.74 -20.66 19.46
N VAL A 325 1.48 -21.92 19.14
CA VAL A 325 0.10 -22.41 18.92
C VAL A 325 -0.71 -22.42 20.22
N ILE A 326 -0.07 -22.25 21.38
CA ILE A 326 -0.71 -22.19 22.69
C ILE A 326 -1.12 -20.73 22.98
N PRO A 327 -2.42 -20.38 23.07
CA PRO A 327 -2.86 -18.99 23.15
C PRO A 327 -2.26 -18.19 24.32
N LYS A 328 -2.11 -18.82 25.49
CA LYS A 328 -1.50 -18.15 26.67
C LYS A 328 0.01 -17.94 26.54
N GLU A 329 0.66 -18.58 25.58
CA GLU A 329 2.09 -18.45 25.30
C GLU A 329 2.35 -17.51 24.10
N GLN A 330 1.30 -16.95 23.49
CA GLN A 330 1.45 -15.93 22.46
C GLN A 330 1.98 -14.63 23.09
N ALA A 331 3.24 -14.30 22.82
CA ALA A 331 3.89 -13.11 23.32
C ALA A 331 3.99 -12.03 22.24
N SER A 332 3.73 -10.77 22.59
CA SER A 332 3.94 -9.63 21.68
C SER A 332 5.37 -9.57 21.13
N ARG A 333 6.37 -10.00 21.91
CA ARG A 333 7.76 -10.16 21.46
C ARG A 333 7.89 -11.08 20.24
N ASP A 334 7.23 -12.22 20.26
CA ASP A 334 7.36 -13.22 19.18
C ASP A 334 6.68 -12.73 17.90
N ALA A 335 5.58 -11.97 18.02
CA ALA A 335 4.97 -11.26 16.90
C ALA A 335 5.88 -10.16 16.32
N HIS A 336 6.62 -9.43 17.17
CA HIS A 336 7.63 -8.48 16.70
C HIS A 336 8.78 -9.20 15.98
N PHE A 337 9.24 -10.36 16.46
CA PHE A 337 10.28 -11.14 15.78
C PHE A 337 9.81 -11.65 14.41
N GLU A 338 8.58 -12.14 14.31
CA GLU A 338 7.99 -12.55 13.05
C GLU A 338 7.89 -11.37 12.07
N THR A 339 7.38 -10.23 12.53
CA THR A 339 7.28 -9.01 11.73
C THR A 339 8.67 -8.54 11.26
N GLN A 340 9.66 -8.55 12.15
CA GLN A 340 11.03 -8.17 11.82
C GLN A 340 11.66 -9.13 10.81
N ALA A 341 11.41 -10.44 10.93
CA ALA A 341 11.91 -11.43 9.98
C ALA A 341 11.34 -11.20 8.56
N VAL A 342 10.07 -10.83 8.46
CA VAL A 342 9.45 -10.45 7.18
C VAL A 342 10.06 -9.16 6.62
N ILE A 343 10.24 -8.13 7.46
CA ILE A 343 10.88 -6.87 7.04
C ILE A 343 12.32 -7.12 6.57
N ASP A 344 13.10 -7.92 7.31
CA ASP A 344 14.45 -8.33 6.93
C ASP A 344 14.44 -9.03 5.56
N HIS A 345 13.49 -9.94 5.35
CA HIS A 345 13.37 -10.64 4.07
C HIS A 345 13.17 -9.66 2.91
N PHE A 346 12.29 -8.66 3.07
CA PHE A 346 12.10 -7.63 2.05
C PHE A 346 13.31 -6.71 1.91
N PHE A 347 13.88 -6.24 3.00
CA PHE A 347 14.99 -5.28 2.98
C PHE A 347 16.25 -5.86 2.30
N TYR A 348 16.57 -7.12 2.59
CA TYR A 348 17.71 -7.82 2.03
C TYR A 348 17.40 -8.56 0.72
N HIS A 349 16.17 -8.46 0.18
CA HIS A 349 15.84 -9.08 -1.09
C HIS A 349 16.66 -8.45 -2.25
N PRO A 350 17.17 -9.24 -3.22
CA PRO A 350 17.99 -8.73 -4.33
C PRO A 350 17.33 -7.63 -5.18
N ASN A 351 15.99 -7.61 -5.23
CA ASN A 351 15.23 -6.60 -5.97
C ASN A 351 15.12 -5.25 -5.24
N THR A 352 15.41 -5.18 -3.95
CA THR A 352 15.19 -3.98 -3.14
C THR A 352 16.12 -2.84 -3.56
N ALA A 353 17.41 -3.10 -3.71
CA ALA A 353 18.38 -2.10 -4.15
C ALA A 353 18.04 -1.48 -5.53
N PRO A 354 17.81 -2.25 -6.62
CA PRO A 354 17.44 -1.66 -7.91
C PRO A 354 16.07 -0.97 -7.89
N PHE A 355 15.10 -1.49 -7.13
CA PHE A 355 13.79 -0.85 -6.97
C PHE A 355 13.92 0.52 -6.30
N ILE A 356 14.62 0.60 -5.16
CA ILE A 356 14.87 1.86 -4.44
C ILE A 356 15.70 2.81 -5.30
N ALA A 357 16.74 2.33 -5.98
CA ALA A 357 17.55 3.15 -6.87
C ALA A 357 16.72 3.82 -7.97
N TYR A 358 15.89 3.05 -8.69
CA TYR A 358 15.01 3.59 -9.72
C TYR A 358 14.09 4.68 -9.18
N ARG A 359 13.43 4.42 -8.04
CA ARG A 359 12.50 5.37 -7.41
C ARG A 359 13.18 6.64 -6.92
N ILE A 360 14.34 6.54 -6.27
CA ILE A 360 15.08 7.70 -5.78
C ILE A 360 15.57 8.55 -6.96
N ILE A 361 16.05 7.92 -8.04
CA ILE A 361 16.49 8.67 -9.22
C ILE A 361 15.34 9.46 -9.85
N GLN A 362 14.16 8.84 -9.98
CA GLN A 362 12.97 9.54 -10.49
C GLN A 362 12.61 10.77 -9.65
N ARG A 363 12.73 10.69 -8.32
CA ARG A 363 12.36 11.77 -7.41
C ARG A 363 13.39 12.90 -7.30
N PHE A 364 14.66 12.57 -7.42
CA PHE A 364 15.74 13.52 -7.14
C PHE A 364 16.50 13.99 -8.39
N ALA A 365 16.32 13.35 -9.55
CA ALA A 365 17.10 13.68 -10.75
C ALA A 365 16.27 13.69 -12.04
N ILE A 366 15.93 12.51 -12.59
CA ILE A 366 15.36 12.37 -13.95
C ILE A 366 14.33 11.24 -14.01
N SER A 367 13.31 11.38 -14.84
CA SER A 367 12.19 10.43 -14.93
C SER A 367 12.58 9.11 -15.60
N ASN A 368 13.56 9.12 -16.51
CA ASN A 368 13.97 7.98 -17.35
C ASN A 368 15.48 7.67 -17.22
N PRO A 369 15.94 7.07 -16.10
CA PRO A 369 17.35 6.78 -15.91
C PRO A 369 17.85 5.58 -16.71
N SER A 370 19.11 5.60 -17.14
CA SER A 370 19.70 4.46 -17.84
C SER A 370 19.90 3.26 -16.89
N PRO A 371 19.97 2.02 -17.43
CA PRO A 371 20.31 0.84 -16.64
C PRO A 371 21.65 0.95 -15.90
N ARG A 372 22.60 1.73 -16.44
CA ARG A 372 23.88 1.99 -15.80
C ARG A 372 23.69 2.87 -14.56
N TYR A 373 22.92 3.93 -14.67
CA TYR A 373 22.70 4.84 -13.55
C TYR A 373 21.95 4.15 -12.40
N ILE A 374 20.94 3.34 -12.72
CA ILE A 374 20.27 2.48 -11.73
C ILE A 374 21.27 1.55 -11.05
N ARG A 375 22.17 0.92 -11.82
CA ARG A 375 23.21 0.03 -11.28
C ARG A 375 24.16 0.75 -10.33
N GLU A 376 24.63 1.95 -10.66
CA GLU A 376 25.53 2.73 -9.80
C GLU A 376 24.86 3.07 -8.45
N VAL A 377 23.63 3.58 -8.49
CA VAL A 377 22.88 3.95 -7.27
C VAL A 377 22.54 2.70 -6.45
N ALA A 378 22.15 1.60 -7.09
CA ALA A 378 21.92 0.32 -6.40
C ALA A 378 23.22 -0.21 -5.76
N THR A 379 24.36 -0.06 -6.43
CA THR A 379 25.68 -0.45 -5.89
C THR A 379 26.04 0.41 -4.67
N ALA A 380 25.75 1.71 -4.70
CA ALA A 380 25.94 2.59 -3.55
C ALA A 380 25.02 2.22 -2.37
N PHE A 381 23.77 1.82 -2.63
CA PHE A 381 22.85 1.30 -1.62
C PHE A 381 23.38 0.00 -0.99
N ILE A 382 23.84 -0.95 -1.82
CA ILE A 382 24.33 -2.26 -1.35
C ILE A 382 25.63 -2.12 -0.56
N SER A 383 26.61 -1.40 -1.11
CA SER A 383 27.91 -1.21 -0.46
C SER A 383 27.89 -0.21 0.68
N GLY A 384 26.87 0.64 0.72
CA GLY A 384 26.77 1.76 1.64
C GLY A 384 27.81 2.85 1.41
N LYS A 385 28.40 2.92 0.21
CA LYS A 385 29.51 3.82 -0.11
C LYS A 385 29.39 4.41 -1.51
N TYR A 386 29.61 5.72 -1.63
CA TYR A 386 29.79 6.37 -2.92
C TYR A 386 30.78 7.53 -2.79
N LYS A 387 31.92 7.44 -3.48
CA LYS A 387 33.04 8.38 -3.31
C LYS A 387 33.42 8.50 -1.81
N THR A 388 33.25 9.68 -1.22
CA THR A 388 33.51 9.99 0.20
C THR A 388 32.28 9.86 1.10
N PHE A 389 31.10 9.59 0.55
CA PHE A 389 29.83 9.51 1.28
C PHE A 389 29.51 8.10 1.72
N GLY A 390 28.84 8.00 2.87
CA GLY A 390 28.20 6.77 3.34
C GLY A 390 28.89 6.06 4.51
N SER A 391 28.16 5.12 5.10
CA SER A 391 28.53 4.38 6.30
C SER A 391 29.21 3.04 6.03
N SER A 392 29.40 2.65 4.77
CA SER A 392 29.86 1.31 4.35
C SER A 392 28.95 0.18 4.86
N LYS A 393 27.67 0.46 5.07
CA LYS A 393 26.63 -0.51 5.47
C LYS A 393 25.52 -0.56 4.42
N TYR A 394 25.02 -1.77 4.15
CA TYR A 394 23.88 -1.99 3.27
C TYR A 394 22.69 -1.09 3.64
N GLY A 395 22.04 -0.51 2.63
CA GLY A 395 20.92 0.40 2.77
C GLY A 395 21.26 1.82 3.22
N CYS A 396 22.51 2.25 3.09
CA CYS A 396 22.91 3.62 3.44
C CYS A 396 22.27 4.64 2.48
N LEU A 397 21.30 5.41 2.98
CA LEU A 397 20.63 6.45 2.20
C LEU A 397 21.56 7.61 1.83
N GLU A 398 22.55 7.94 2.66
CA GLU A 398 23.53 8.99 2.35
C GLU A 398 24.32 8.66 1.08
N ALA A 399 24.89 7.45 0.99
CA ALA A 399 25.59 6.98 -0.21
C ALA A 399 24.66 6.92 -1.42
N THR A 400 23.42 6.46 -1.22
CA THR A 400 22.42 6.29 -2.28
C THR A 400 22.01 7.64 -2.89
N ILE A 401 21.71 8.63 -2.04
CA ILE A 401 21.34 9.99 -2.47
C ILE A 401 22.54 10.70 -3.09
N ALA A 402 23.74 10.55 -2.52
CA ALA A 402 24.95 11.10 -3.11
C ALA A 402 25.25 10.51 -4.49
N ALA A 403 25.09 9.19 -4.66
CA ALA A 403 25.21 8.53 -5.95
C ALA A 403 24.19 9.08 -6.95
N THR A 404 22.96 9.30 -6.52
CA THR A 404 21.91 9.91 -7.35
C THR A 404 22.31 11.32 -7.80
N LEU A 405 22.57 12.24 -6.87
CA LEU A 405 22.78 13.65 -7.21
C LEU A 405 24.12 13.96 -7.91
N LEU A 406 25.12 13.09 -7.73
CA LEU A 406 26.50 13.33 -8.20
C LEU A 406 26.96 12.35 -9.29
N ASP A 407 26.08 11.47 -9.76
CA ASP A 407 26.37 10.66 -10.95
C ASP A 407 26.44 11.55 -12.20
N ARG A 408 27.22 11.11 -13.18
CA ARG A 408 27.44 11.84 -14.43
C ARG A 408 26.17 12.08 -15.23
N GLU A 409 25.19 11.17 -15.19
CA GLU A 409 23.90 11.34 -15.88
C GLU A 409 23.09 12.48 -15.28
N ALA A 410 23.18 12.70 -13.95
CA ALA A 410 22.49 13.81 -13.28
C ALA A 410 23.16 15.19 -13.48
N ARG A 411 24.41 15.22 -13.96
CA ARG A 411 25.28 16.42 -13.93
C ARG A 411 25.86 16.85 -15.29
N SER A 412 25.69 16.05 -16.33
CA SER A 412 26.33 16.28 -17.62
C SER A 412 25.61 17.35 -18.44
N ALA A 413 26.34 18.39 -18.86
CA ALA A 413 25.81 19.45 -19.72
C ALA A 413 25.49 18.96 -21.15
N ILE A 414 26.17 17.91 -21.64
CA ILE A 414 25.86 17.29 -22.94
C ILE A 414 24.47 16.65 -22.89
N LEU A 415 24.18 16.02 -21.76
CA LEU A 415 22.95 15.30 -21.49
C LEU A 415 21.80 16.26 -21.14
N GLU A 416 22.08 17.45 -20.64
CA GLU A 416 21.09 18.54 -20.52
C GLU A 416 20.58 19.02 -21.88
N ALA A 417 21.40 18.89 -22.93
CA ALA A 417 21.01 19.18 -24.31
C ALA A 417 20.35 18.00 -25.04
N ASP A 418 20.24 16.82 -24.42
CA ASP A 418 19.52 15.68 -24.97
C ASP A 418 18.00 15.91 -24.84
N PRO A 419 17.24 15.92 -25.96
CA PRO A 419 15.80 16.11 -25.94
C PRO A 419 15.03 15.16 -25.02
N PHE A 420 15.52 13.93 -24.85
CA PHE A 420 14.81 12.86 -24.15
C PHE A 420 15.20 12.71 -22.67
N GLN A 421 16.22 13.43 -22.22
CA GLN A 421 16.63 13.44 -20.83
C GLN A 421 15.73 14.36 -19.99
N GLY A 422 15.68 14.17 -18.67
CA GLY A 422 15.07 15.12 -17.75
C GLY A 422 13.76 14.61 -17.15
N GLY A 423 12.87 15.55 -16.86
CA GLY A 423 11.60 15.28 -16.21
C GLY A 423 10.82 16.56 -15.94
N LEU A 424 9.53 16.39 -15.65
CA LEU A 424 8.68 17.43 -15.10
C LEU A 424 8.93 17.58 -13.59
N LYS A 425 8.86 18.80 -13.08
CA LYS A 425 8.93 19.03 -11.63
C LYS A 425 7.57 18.77 -10.98
N GLU A 426 7.59 18.24 -9.76
CA GLU A 426 6.37 18.04 -8.96
C GLU A 426 5.70 19.39 -8.63
N PRO A 427 4.36 19.52 -8.71
CA PRO A 427 3.66 20.77 -8.44
C PRO A 427 4.00 21.43 -7.10
N LEU A 428 4.00 20.67 -6.00
CA LEU A 428 4.32 21.23 -4.69
C LEU A 428 5.78 21.68 -4.61
N LEU A 429 6.70 20.93 -5.21
CA LEU A 429 8.12 21.29 -5.26
C LEU A 429 8.38 22.55 -6.09
N LYS A 430 7.57 22.84 -7.12
CA LYS A 430 7.62 24.14 -7.84
C LYS A 430 7.31 25.29 -6.88
N VAL A 431 6.24 25.19 -6.11
CA VAL A 431 5.82 26.22 -5.14
C VAL A 431 6.87 26.41 -4.05
N ILE A 432 7.35 25.32 -3.44
CA ILE A 432 8.41 25.37 -2.42
C ILE A 432 9.71 25.92 -2.99
N GLY A 433 10.05 25.57 -4.24
CA GLY A 433 11.21 26.11 -4.95
C GLY A 433 11.14 27.63 -5.11
N VAL A 434 9.99 28.18 -5.49
CA VAL A 434 9.77 29.64 -5.58
C VAL A 434 9.90 30.28 -4.21
N MET A 435 9.22 29.75 -3.19
CA MET A 435 9.27 30.30 -1.83
C MET A 435 10.69 30.34 -1.29
N ARG A 436 11.47 29.27 -1.47
CA ARG A 436 12.86 29.23 -1.02
C ARG A 436 13.75 30.19 -1.81
N SER A 437 13.60 30.22 -3.12
CA SER A 437 14.46 31.02 -4.00
C SER A 437 14.21 32.51 -3.83
N MET A 438 12.95 32.90 -3.56
CA MET A 438 12.52 34.29 -3.41
C MET A 438 12.45 34.74 -1.94
N GLU A 439 13.17 34.05 -1.05
CA GLU A 439 13.31 34.38 0.36
C GLU A 439 11.95 34.58 1.07
N PHE A 440 11.04 33.62 0.94
CA PHE A 440 9.75 33.69 1.60
C PHE A 440 9.90 33.90 3.11
N SER A 441 9.21 34.92 3.62
CA SER A 441 9.18 35.28 5.02
C SER A 441 7.75 35.17 5.56
N PRO A 442 7.50 34.34 6.59
CA PRO A 442 6.18 34.22 7.19
C PRO A 442 5.79 35.52 7.90
N ALA A 443 4.48 35.79 7.96
CA ALA A 443 3.98 36.93 8.73
C ALA A 443 4.24 36.70 10.23
N GLY A 444 4.66 37.74 10.95
CA GLY A 444 4.93 37.64 12.39
C GLY A 444 3.72 37.19 13.22
N SER A 445 2.50 37.49 12.76
CA SER A 445 1.24 37.04 13.36
C SER A 445 0.89 35.57 13.06
N ARG A 446 1.54 34.95 12.07
CA ARG A 446 1.29 33.59 11.58
C ARG A 446 2.61 32.89 11.21
N PRO A 447 3.46 32.55 12.19
CA PRO A 447 4.78 31.97 11.92
C PRO A 447 4.69 30.56 11.31
N ALA A 448 3.59 29.84 11.55
CA ALA A 448 3.32 28.57 10.89
C ALA A 448 2.77 28.81 9.48
N THR A 449 3.57 28.50 8.47
CA THR A 449 3.16 28.59 7.06
C THR A 449 2.12 27.51 6.77
N ARG A 450 0.93 27.92 6.35
CA ARG A 450 -0.17 27.00 6.03
C ARG A 450 -0.65 27.24 4.60
N PHE A 451 -0.63 26.17 3.80
CA PHE A 451 -1.31 26.13 2.52
C PHE A 451 -2.76 25.69 2.70
N ASN A 452 -3.63 26.09 1.78
CA ASN A 452 -5.03 25.70 1.75
C ASN A 452 -5.31 24.83 0.52
N ASP A 453 -5.91 23.67 0.72
CA ASP A 453 -6.48 22.79 -0.31
C ASP A 453 -5.53 22.46 -1.50
N MET A 454 -4.22 22.34 -1.26
CA MET A 454 -3.24 22.11 -2.34
C MET A 454 -3.48 20.80 -3.11
N ALA A 455 -4.02 19.77 -2.45
CA ALA A 455 -4.39 18.52 -3.11
C ALA A 455 -5.49 18.76 -4.17
N VAL A 456 -6.44 19.66 -3.90
CA VAL A 456 -7.48 20.06 -4.86
C VAL A 456 -6.93 21.05 -5.89
N LEU A 457 -6.14 22.03 -5.45
CA LEU A 457 -5.64 23.09 -6.33
C LEU A 457 -4.61 22.57 -7.33
N ILE A 458 -3.65 21.77 -6.90
CA ILE A 458 -2.50 21.37 -7.72
C ILE A 458 -2.25 19.85 -7.75
N GLY A 459 -3.14 19.05 -7.12
CA GLY A 459 -3.04 17.59 -7.11
C GLY A 459 -2.05 17.02 -6.09
N GLU A 460 -1.40 17.87 -5.27
CA GLU A 460 -0.32 17.45 -4.38
C GLU A 460 -0.30 18.32 -3.10
N MET A 461 -0.31 17.67 -1.93
CA MET A 461 -0.14 18.34 -0.63
C MET A 461 0.68 17.45 0.31
N ALA A 462 1.50 18.07 1.16
CA ALA A 462 2.34 17.34 2.11
C ALA A 462 1.47 16.45 3.02
N HIS A 463 1.79 15.14 3.04
CA HIS A 463 1.11 14.10 3.81
C HIS A 463 -0.35 13.79 3.41
N ASP A 464 -0.83 14.34 2.29
CA ASP A 464 -2.22 14.14 1.83
C ASP A 464 -2.26 13.24 0.59
N PHE A 465 -1.59 12.08 0.68
CA PHE A 465 -1.52 11.14 -0.43
C PHE A 465 -2.91 10.55 -0.69
N PRO A 466 -3.42 10.59 -1.94
CA PRO A 466 -4.76 10.08 -2.26
C PRO A 466 -4.85 8.56 -2.10
N THR A 467 -3.71 7.86 -2.13
CA THR A 467 -3.60 6.41 -1.89
C THR A 467 -2.29 6.09 -1.17
N VAL A 468 -2.17 4.87 -0.61
CA VAL A 468 -0.91 4.35 -0.06
C VAL A 468 0.23 4.23 -1.10
N PHE A 469 -0.07 4.43 -2.39
CA PHE A 469 0.88 4.35 -3.51
C PHE A 469 1.39 5.72 -3.95
N GLY A 470 1.00 6.81 -3.27
CA GLY A 470 1.42 8.17 -3.55
C GLY A 470 0.46 8.95 -4.46
N PHE A 471 0.97 10.02 -5.08
CA PHE A 471 0.17 10.94 -5.92
C PHE A 471 0.01 10.49 -7.38
N TYR A 472 0.93 9.66 -7.88
CA TYR A 472 0.96 9.27 -9.28
C TYR A 472 1.77 7.98 -9.48
N LEU A 473 1.46 7.29 -10.58
CA LEU A 473 2.13 6.04 -10.95
C LEU A 473 3.54 6.32 -11.48
N PRO A 474 4.58 5.69 -10.91
CA PRO A 474 5.96 5.89 -11.36
C PRO A 474 6.29 5.41 -12.78
N SER A 475 5.37 4.71 -13.43
CA SER A 475 5.49 4.20 -14.80
C SER A 475 4.45 4.82 -15.74
N TYR A 476 3.88 5.97 -15.38
CA TYR A 476 2.89 6.64 -16.22
C TYR A 476 3.54 7.22 -17.47
N GLU A 477 2.96 6.91 -18.63
CA GLU A 477 3.35 7.46 -19.92
C GLU A 477 2.22 8.38 -20.40
N PRO A 478 2.42 9.71 -20.47
CA PRO A 478 1.39 10.63 -20.92
C PRO A 478 1.20 10.55 -22.44
N ASN A 479 0.00 10.87 -22.92
CA ASN A 479 -0.23 11.15 -24.33
C ASN A 479 0.59 12.37 -24.80
N GLY A 480 1.11 12.32 -26.03
CA GLY A 480 1.93 13.37 -26.63
C GLY A 480 3.39 12.94 -26.78
N VAL A 481 4.28 13.92 -26.99
CA VAL A 481 5.67 13.69 -27.42
C VAL A 481 6.49 12.78 -26.50
N ILE A 482 6.16 12.74 -25.20
CA ILE A 482 6.81 11.87 -24.22
C ILE A 482 6.38 10.41 -24.42
N GLY A 483 5.08 10.14 -24.47
CA GLY A 483 4.55 8.79 -24.67
C GLY A 483 4.86 8.24 -26.07
N ASP A 484 4.83 9.11 -27.09
CA ASP A 484 5.23 8.75 -28.46
C ASP A 484 6.71 8.31 -28.55
N ALA A 485 7.55 8.84 -27.65
CA ALA A 485 8.95 8.43 -27.48
C ALA A 485 9.14 7.19 -26.58
N GLY A 486 8.06 6.63 -26.01
CA GLY A 486 8.11 5.50 -25.08
C GLY A 486 8.75 5.83 -23.74
N LEU A 487 8.66 7.10 -23.30
CA LEU A 487 9.23 7.59 -22.05
C LEU A 487 8.16 7.71 -20.97
N VAL A 488 8.56 7.54 -19.71
CA VAL A 488 7.68 7.77 -18.56
C VAL A 488 7.78 9.22 -18.09
N SER A 489 6.66 9.77 -17.61
CA SER A 489 6.62 11.05 -16.90
C SER A 489 5.61 10.97 -15.75
N PRO A 490 6.00 10.43 -14.59
CA PRO A 490 5.09 10.20 -13.47
C PRO A 490 4.32 11.45 -13.03
N GLU A 491 5.00 12.59 -12.97
CA GLU A 491 4.47 13.88 -12.51
C GLU A 491 3.39 14.42 -13.46
N SER A 492 3.39 13.99 -14.73
CA SER A 492 2.44 14.44 -15.74
C SER A 492 1.00 13.98 -15.48
N VAL A 493 0.79 12.99 -14.61
CA VAL A 493 -0.56 12.63 -14.11
C VAL A 493 -1.26 13.84 -13.49
N LEU A 494 -0.51 14.78 -12.91
CA LEU A 494 -1.02 15.97 -12.26
C LEU A 494 -1.12 17.18 -13.21
N LEU A 495 -0.69 17.04 -14.47
CA LEU A 495 -0.86 18.07 -15.50
C LEU A 495 -2.26 17.98 -16.10
N ASP A 496 -3.26 18.43 -15.35
CA ASP A 496 -4.60 18.62 -15.88
C ASP A 496 -4.99 20.09 -15.95
N MET A 497 -6.02 20.37 -16.75
CA MET A 497 -6.51 21.72 -17.02
C MET A 497 -6.73 22.53 -15.75
N SER A 498 -7.54 22.04 -14.81
CA SER A 498 -7.89 22.80 -13.60
C SER A 498 -6.66 23.03 -12.71
N LYS A 499 -5.80 22.01 -12.56
CA LYS A 499 -4.58 22.11 -11.76
C LYS A 499 -3.56 23.06 -12.36
N ASN A 500 -3.40 23.08 -13.68
CA ASN A 500 -2.52 24.03 -14.37
C ASN A 500 -2.98 25.48 -14.14
N ILE A 501 -4.30 25.75 -14.25
CA ILE A 501 -4.85 27.08 -13.97
C ILE A 501 -4.60 27.49 -12.52
N ASN A 502 -4.95 26.61 -11.58
CA ASN A 502 -4.82 26.90 -10.15
C ASN A 502 -3.37 27.03 -9.70
N LEU A 503 -2.45 26.24 -10.27
CA LEU A 503 -1.02 26.33 -10.01
C LEU A 503 -0.48 27.71 -10.41
N LEU A 504 -0.85 28.20 -11.60
CA LEU A 504 -0.39 29.50 -12.09
C LEU A 504 -1.07 30.67 -11.36
N ASN A 505 -2.38 30.62 -11.17
CA ASN A 505 -3.12 31.61 -10.38
C ASN A 505 -2.56 31.70 -8.95
N GLY A 506 -2.28 30.56 -8.32
CA GLY A 506 -1.71 30.51 -6.99
C GLY A 506 -0.29 31.06 -6.92
N MET A 507 0.54 30.81 -7.94
CA MET A 507 1.87 31.40 -8.05
C MET A 507 1.83 32.92 -8.28
N PHE A 508 0.91 33.39 -9.12
CA PHE A 508 0.70 34.83 -9.35
C PHE A 508 0.21 35.51 -8.08
N SER A 509 -0.73 34.89 -7.38
CA SER A 509 -1.23 35.37 -6.09
C SER A 509 -0.12 35.45 -5.04
N LEU A 510 0.74 34.41 -4.96
CA LEU A 510 1.90 34.42 -4.07
C LEU A 510 2.86 35.59 -4.37
N ALA A 511 3.09 35.90 -5.64
CA ALA A 511 3.94 37.01 -6.06
C ALA A 511 3.30 38.39 -5.80
N ARG A 512 1.98 38.53 -6.02
CA ARG A 512 1.24 39.81 -5.99
C ARG A 512 0.69 40.18 -4.62
N TYR A 513 0.22 39.19 -3.87
CA TYR A 513 -0.54 39.32 -2.62
C TYR A 513 -0.01 38.45 -1.48
N GLY A 514 1.11 37.75 -1.69
CA GLY A 514 1.70 36.86 -0.70
C GLY A 514 0.87 35.58 -0.53
N LEU A 515 1.18 34.82 0.52
CA LEU A 515 0.47 33.57 0.81
C LEU A 515 -0.94 33.86 1.36
N SER A 516 -1.88 34.09 0.44
CA SER A 516 -3.28 34.44 0.69
C SER A 516 -4.22 33.68 -0.25
N GLY A 517 -5.53 33.74 -0.02
CA GLY A 517 -6.56 33.18 -0.91
C GLY A 517 -6.96 34.11 -2.07
N CYS A 518 -6.32 35.27 -2.22
CA CYS A 518 -6.63 36.23 -3.28
C CYS A 518 -6.52 35.60 -4.66
N PHE A 519 -7.55 35.75 -5.50
CA PHE A 519 -7.57 35.28 -6.89
C PHE A 519 -7.16 33.81 -7.05
N ASN A 520 -7.68 32.92 -6.20
CA ASN A 520 -7.36 31.49 -6.14
C ASN A 520 -5.92 31.20 -5.68
N GLY A 521 -5.45 32.01 -4.73
CA GLY A 521 -4.15 31.85 -4.08
C GLY A 521 -4.04 30.63 -3.16
N PHE A 522 -2.82 30.22 -2.84
CA PHE A 522 -2.53 29.03 -2.02
C PHE A 522 -2.73 29.22 -0.51
N GLY A 523 -3.07 30.43 -0.05
CA GLY A 523 -3.24 30.77 1.35
C GLY A 523 -4.70 30.80 1.80
N GLN A 524 -4.92 31.25 3.05
CA GLN A 524 -6.27 31.40 3.59
C GLN A 524 -7.01 32.58 2.97
N ASN A 525 -8.34 32.47 2.86
CA ASN A 525 -9.20 33.56 2.42
C ASN A 525 -9.07 34.79 3.34
N VAL A 526 -8.83 35.95 2.72
CA VAL A 526 -8.54 37.22 3.42
C VAL A 526 -9.81 38.04 3.73
N GLY A 527 -10.88 37.37 4.19
CA GLY A 527 -12.09 38.02 4.69
C GLY A 527 -12.64 39.16 3.81
N TRP A 528 -13.04 40.27 4.43
CA TRP A 528 -13.65 41.44 3.77
C TRP A 528 -12.64 42.46 3.20
N ASN A 529 -11.33 42.24 3.37
CA ASN A 529 -10.32 43.19 2.90
C ASN A 529 -10.04 42.99 1.41
N PRO A 530 -9.99 44.06 0.61
CA PRO A 530 -9.74 43.94 -0.83
C PRO A 530 -8.32 43.42 -1.08
N CYS A 531 -8.19 42.49 -2.03
CA CYS A 531 -6.90 42.06 -2.56
C CYS A 531 -6.24 43.23 -3.29
N GLN A 532 -5.30 43.90 -2.60
CA GLN A 532 -4.58 45.07 -3.09
C GLN A 532 -3.14 44.69 -3.44
N LEU A 533 -2.71 45.07 -4.64
CA LEU A 533 -1.37 44.74 -5.14
C LEU A 533 -0.29 45.29 -4.20
N GLY A 534 0.67 44.44 -3.81
CA GLY A 534 1.75 44.83 -2.91
C GLY A 534 1.36 44.96 -1.42
N ASN A 535 0.08 44.78 -1.08
CA ASN A 535 -0.37 44.72 0.30
C ASN A 535 -0.37 43.27 0.80
N PHE A 536 0.39 43.01 1.87
CA PHE A 536 0.57 41.68 2.45
C PHE A 536 0.04 41.54 3.88
N ASP A 537 -0.68 42.54 4.41
CA ASP A 537 -1.04 42.61 5.84
C ASP A 537 -1.86 41.40 6.32
N ASN A 538 -2.66 40.81 5.43
CA ASN A 538 -3.50 39.64 5.73
C ASN A 538 -2.94 38.33 5.17
N ALA A 539 -1.82 38.37 4.46
CA ALA A 539 -1.15 37.19 3.95
C ALA A 539 -0.43 36.47 5.10
N SER A 540 -0.34 35.15 5.03
CA SER A 540 0.42 34.35 5.99
C SER A 540 1.94 34.46 5.82
N GLY A 541 2.39 35.19 4.80
CA GLY A 541 3.78 35.50 4.51
C GLY A 541 3.93 36.08 3.11
N LYS A 542 5.12 36.53 2.77
CA LYS A 542 5.43 37.17 1.48
C LYS A 542 6.82 36.81 0.98
N LEU A 543 7.05 36.96 -0.32
CA LEU A 543 8.37 36.87 -0.91
C LEU A 543 9.13 38.18 -0.62
N THR A 544 10.39 38.11 -0.18
CA THR A 544 11.18 39.31 0.18
C THR A 544 12.39 39.55 -0.69
N TYR A 545 12.73 38.62 -1.59
CA TYR A 545 13.87 38.79 -2.48
C TYR A 545 13.62 39.94 -3.48
N VAL A 546 14.32 41.06 -3.27
CA VAL A 546 14.29 42.22 -4.18
C VAL A 546 15.72 42.70 -4.41
N ASP A 547 16.36 42.16 -5.44
CA ASP A 547 17.67 42.63 -5.93
C ASP A 547 17.50 43.27 -7.32
N TYR A 548 16.73 44.37 -7.34
CA TYR A 548 16.25 45.03 -8.54
C TYR A 548 17.00 46.35 -8.77
N SER A 549 18.11 46.29 -9.48
CA SER A 549 18.80 47.48 -10.03
C SER A 549 18.20 47.89 -11.38
N ASP A 550 17.97 46.90 -12.24
CA ASP A 550 17.37 46.99 -13.56
C ASP A 550 16.73 45.64 -13.91
N VAL A 551 15.76 45.65 -14.82
CA VAL A 551 14.98 44.44 -15.11
C VAL A 551 15.80 43.33 -15.75
N THR A 552 16.83 43.65 -16.54
CA THR A 552 17.58 42.65 -17.30
C THR A 552 18.42 41.84 -16.33
N THR A 553 19.15 42.52 -15.44
CA THR A 553 19.90 41.89 -14.35
C THR A 553 18.99 41.08 -13.42
N TYR A 554 17.79 41.58 -13.13
CA TYR A 554 16.83 40.83 -12.31
C TYR A 554 16.35 39.56 -13.01
N VAL A 555 16.00 39.62 -14.30
CA VAL A 555 15.60 38.45 -15.09
C VAL A 555 16.74 37.42 -15.20
N ASP A 556 17.99 37.84 -15.37
CA ASP A 556 19.14 36.94 -15.39
C ASP A 556 19.36 36.22 -14.05
N ARG A 557 19.13 36.92 -12.94
CA ARG A 557 19.16 36.32 -11.59
C ARG A 557 18.02 35.34 -11.38
N LEU A 558 16.80 35.69 -11.79
CA LEU A 558 15.66 34.77 -11.72
C LEU A 558 15.90 33.52 -12.59
N ALA A 559 16.45 33.68 -13.79
CA ALA A 559 16.84 32.56 -14.65
C ALA A 559 17.79 31.62 -13.91
N THR A 560 18.77 32.15 -13.20
CA THR A 560 19.71 31.37 -12.39
C THR A 560 19.01 30.66 -11.23
N LEU A 561 18.22 31.38 -10.44
CA LEU A 561 17.59 30.87 -9.22
C LEU A 561 16.49 29.83 -9.50
N LEU A 562 15.65 30.06 -10.52
CA LEU A 562 14.43 29.30 -10.75
C LEU A 562 14.57 28.26 -11.88
N THR A 563 15.50 28.48 -12.81
CA THR A 563 15.71 27.59 -13.97
C THR A 563 17.13 27.00 -14.05
N ALA A 564 17.99 27.29 -13.05
CA ALA A 564 19.41 26.93 -13.07
C ALA A 564 20.14 27.42 -14.34
N GLY A 565 19.71 28.56 -14.89
CA GLY A 565 20.29 29.18 -16.08
C GLY A 565 19.72 28.70 -17.42
N ARG A 566 18.80 27.72 -17.43
CA ARG A 566 18.23 27.14 -18.66
C ARG A 566 17.33 28.08 -19.46
N LEU A 567 16.77 29.12 -18.84
CA LEU A 567 15.90 30.07 -19.51
C LEU A 567 16.60 30.70 -20.72
N SER A 568 16.01 30.51 -21.91
CA SER A 568 16.58 30.98 -23.17
C SER A 568 16.71 32.51 -23.24
N ASP A 569 17.71 32.99 -23.99
CA ASP A 569 17.93 34.43 -24.21
C ASP A 569 16.70 35.12 -24.80
N GLU A 570 15.97 34.43 -25.67
CA GLU A 570 14.74 34.92 -26.26
C GLU A 570 13.64 35.13 -25.19
N SER A 571 13.41 34.14 -24.32
CA SER A 571 12.45 34.26 -23.21
C SER A 571 12.86 35.35 -22.22
N ARG A 572 14.16 35.51 -21.92
CA ARG A 572 14.67 36.61 -21.09
C ARG A 572 14.31 37.97 -21.68
N GLN A 573 14.50 38.15 -22.99
CA GLN A 573 14.15 39.40 -23.68
C GLN A 573 12.65 39.66 -23.67
N ILE A 574 11.81 38.64 -23.86
CA ILE A 574 10.35 38.78 -23.80
C ILE A 574 9.91 39.24 -22.40
N ILE A 575 10.43 38.61 -21.35
CA ILE A 575 10.10 38.95 -19.96
C ILE A 575 10.57 40.38 -19.65
N ALA A 576 11.85 40.69 -19.91
CA ALA A 576 12.44 41.99 -19.64
C ALA A 576 11.67 43.13 -20.34
N LYS A 577 11.32 42.98 -21.62
CA LYS A 577 10.54 44.00 -22.36
C LYS A 577 9.12 44.17 -21.81
N SER A 578 8.48 43.08 -21.39
CA SER A 578 7.09 43.11 -20.93
C SER A 578 6.94 43.73 -19.54
N SER A 579 7.96 43.60 -18.69
CA SER A 579 7.97 44.18 -17.35
C SER A 579 7.96 45.72 -17.30
N TRP A 580 8.29 46.41 -18.39
CA TRP A 580 8.18 47.87 -18.51
C TRP A 580 6.81 48.36 -19.00
N ALA A 581 5.93 47.46 -19.48
CA ALA A 581 4.67 47.78 -20.16
C ALA A 581 3.43 47.42 -19.32
N THR A 582 3.49 47.67 -18.00
CA THR A 582 2.37 47.42 -17.08
C THR A 582 1.35 48.56 -17.11
N ASP A 583 0.07 48.26 -16.86
CA ASP A 583 -0.99 49.27 -16.83
C ASP A 583 -1.01 50.10 -15.52
N TYR A 584 -0.14 49.74 -14.57
CA TYR A 584 0.01 50.41 -13.28
C TYR A 584 1.13 51.46 -13.29
N VAL A 585 0.99 52.50 -12.46
CA VAL A 585 2.04 53.51 -12.23
C VAL A 585 3.29 52.83 -11.69
N TYR A 586 4.39 52.92 -12.44
CA TYR A 586 5.65 52.28 -12.11
C TYR A 586 6.26 52.89 -10.84
N ASP A 587 6.25 52.15 -9.73
CA ASP A 587 6.85 52.55 -8.44
C ASP A 587 8.12 51.76 -8.07
N GLY A 588 8.63 50.93 -8.99
CA GLY A 588 9.79 50.05 -8.79
C GLY A 588 9.46 48.68 -8.17
N THR A 589 8.24 48.42 -7.70
CA THR A 589 7.84 47.14 -7.10
C THR A 589 7.08 46.22 -8.07
N ILE A 590 6.37 46.80 -9.04
CA ILE A 590 5.50 46.07 -9.98
C ILE A 590 6.30 45.34 -11.07
N GLY A 591 7.38 45.96 -11.59
CA GLY A 591 8.26 45.38 -12.59
C GLY A 591 8.84 44.00 -12.19
N PRO A 592 9.43 43.87 -10.98
CA PRO A 592 9.85 42.59 -10.42
C PRO A 592 8.74 41.54 -10.34
N ILE A 593 7.56 41.91 -9.83
CA ILE A 593 6.41 40.99 -9.68
C ILE A 593 5.94 40.50 -11.04
N HIS A 594 5.87 41.38 -12.04
CA HIS A 594 5.48 41.02 -13.41
C HIS A 594 6.54 40.13 -14.07
N ALA A 595 7.83 40.44 -13.90
CA ALA A 595 8.93 39.61 -14.42
C ALA A 595 8.89 38.19 -13.85
N LEU A 596 8.74 38.08 -12.52
CA LEU A 596 8.60 36.80 -11.82
C LEU A 596 7.37 36.06 -12.34
N SER A 597 6.21 36.72 -12.42
CA SER A 597 4.97 36.08 -12.89
C SER A 597 5.11 35.50 -14.30
N LEU A 598 5.73 36.23 -15.24
CA LEU A 598 5.97 35.72 -16.59
C LEU A 598 6.95 34.54 -16.60
N LEU A 599 8.05 34.62 -15.83
CA LEU A 599 9.03 33.53 -15.75
C LEU A 599 8.41 32.24 -15.19
N LEU A 600 7.49 32.35 -14.22
CA LEU A 600 6.76 31.22 -13.65
C LEU A 600 5.80 30.54 -14.63
N THR A 601 5.68 31.02 -15.87
CA THR A 601 4.92 30.36 -16.96
C THR A 601 5.83 29.64 -17.97
N THR A 602 7.14 29.75 -17.85
CA THR A 602 8.11 29.24 -18.83
C THR A 602 8.33 27.74 -18.67
N PRO A 603 8.47 26.97 -19.77
CA PRO A 603 8.71 25.53 -19.68
C PRO A 603 9.99 25.17 -18.92
N GLU A 604 11.04 26.00 -19.00
CA GLU A 604 12.31 25.78 -18.29
C GLU A 604 12.16 25.89 -16.76
N PHE A 605 11.16 26.62 -16.27
CA PHE A 605 10.82 26.64 -14.85
C PHE A 605 10.12 25.33 -14.42
N HIS A 606 9.24 24.80 -15.25
CA HIS A 606 8.43 23.61 -14.91
C HIS A 606 9.15 22.28 -15.15
N THR A 607 10.31 22.30 -15.84
CA THR A 607 11.04 21.11 -16.27
C THR A 607 12.53 21.20 -15.95
N ASN A 608 13.23 20.08 -16.13
CA ASN A 608 14.69 20.02 -16.12
C ASN A 608 15.29 20.10 -17.54
N ASN A 609 14.53 20.62 -18.52
CA ASN A 609 14.92 20.70 -19.92
C ASN A 609 15.20 22.12 -20.39
N LEU A 610 15.94 22.18 -21.50
CA LEU A 610 16.03 23.36 -22.36
C LEU A 610 14.80 23.43 -23.25
N ALA A 611 14.32 24.64 -23.51
CA ALA A 611 13.28 24.92 -24.49
C ALA A 611 13.86 25.72 -25.66
N LYS A 612 13.69 25.20 -26.89
CA LYS A 612 14.13 25.88 -28.13
C LYS A 612 12.93 26.12 -29.03
N LYS A 613 12.47 27.36 -29.10
CA LYS A 613 11.31 27.73 -29.90
C LYS A 613 11.65 27.73 -31.39
N ASN A 614 10.69 27.35 -32.23
CA ASN A 614 10.84 27.34 -33.69
C ASN A 614 10.22 28.58 -34.38
N GLY A 615 9.64 29.50 -33.59
CA GLY A 615 8.99 30.73 -34.06
C GLY A 615 7.56 30.56 -34.59
N LEU A 616 6.98 29.37 -34.47
CA LEU A 616 5.59 29.10 -34.82
C LEU A 616 4.70 29.12 -33.57
N VAL A 617 3.50 29.68 -33.72
CA VAL A 617 2.45 29.58 -32.71
C VAL A 617 1.94 28.14 -32.66
N ARG A 618 1.62 27.64 -31.47
CA ARG A 618 1.03 26.30 -31.30
C ARG A 618 -0.40 26.26 -31.84
N ASP A 619 -0.83 25.08 -32.27
CA ASP A 619 -2.21 24.86 -32.67
C ASP A 619 -3.17 25.19 -31.51
N GLU A 620 -4.14 26.06 -31.79
CA GLU A 620 -5.14 26.47 -30.81
C GLU A 620 -6.20 25.38 -30.60
N TYR A 621 -6.72 25.29 -29.36
CA TYR A 621 -7.92 24.51 -29.09
C TYR A 621 -9.08 25.08 -29.91
N LYS A 622 -9.59 24.28 -30.84
CA LYS A 622 -10.81 24.60 -31.61
C LYS A 622 -11.96 23.78 -31.05
N PRO A 623 -13.07 24.42 -30.63
CA PRO A 623 -14.29 23.69 -30.29
C PRO A 623 -14.70 22.79 -31.46
N PRO A 624 -15.24 21.60 -31.18
CA PRO A 624 -15.70 20.71 -32.24
C PRO A 624 -16.76 21.36 -33.12
N GLU A 625 -16.81 20.96 -34.39
CA GLU A 625 -17.89 21.33 -35.31
C GLU A 625 -19.13 20.49 -35.01
N ASN A 626 -20.33 21.09 -35.10
CA ASN A 626 -21.56 20.37 -34.80
C ASN A 626 -21.79 19.23 -35.80
N SER A 627 -21.83 17.98 -35.32
CA SER A 627 -22.06 16.81 -36.18
C SER A 627 -23.54 16.46 -36.40
N ASN A 628 -24.48 17.29 -35.89
CA ASN A 628 -25.94 17.12 -36.01
C ASN A 628 -26.48 15.78 -35.52
N ASN A 629 -25.71 14.99 -34.76
CA ASN A 629 -26.21 13.75 -34.19
C ASN A 629 -26.95 14.00 -32.87
N SER A 630 -27.84 13.07 -32.50
CA SER A 630 -28.52 13.12 -31.21
C SER A 630 -27.52 12.99 -30.06
N TYR A 631 -27.65 13.81 -29.02
CA TYR A 631 -26.79 13.75 -27.84
C TYR A 631 -26.94 12.43 -27.05
N LYS A 632 -25.84 11.86 -26.56
CA LYS A 632 -25.80 10.76 -25.59
C LYS A 632 -24.67 10.94 -24.58
N ALA A 633 -24.86 10.53 -23.33
CA ALA A 633 -23.80 10.56 -22.33
C ALA A 633 -23.71 9.27 -21.50
N LEU A 634 -22.51 8.97 -21.02
CA LEU A 634 -22.24 7.86 -20.10
C LEU A 634 -21.57 8.41 -18.84
N VAL A 635 -22.15 8.14 -17.68
CA VAL A 635 -21.61 8.52 -16.37
C VAL A 635 -21.13 7.28 -15.64
N TYR A 636 -19.82 7.18 -15.44
CA TYR A 636 -19.18 6.10 -14.69
C TYR A 636 -19.00 6.54 -13.24
N ILE A 637 -19.62 5.82 -12.30
CA ILE A 637 -19.47 6.04 -10.85
C ILE A 637 -18.62 4.92 -10.25
N MET A 638 -17.45 5.26 -9.72
CA MET A 638 -16.62 4.32 -8.96
C MET A 638 -16.88 4.44 -7.45
N LEU A 639 -17.39 3.38 -6.83
CA LEU A 639 -17.42 3.22 -5.37
C LEU A 639 -16.10 2.57 -4.94
N SER A 640 -15.10 3.41 -4.65
CA SER A 640 -13.74 2.97 -4.31
C SER A 640 -13.60 2.60 -2.83
N GLY A 641 -12.85 1.53 -2.55
CA GLY A 641 -12.60 1.04 -1.20
C GLY A 641 -13.28 -0.30 -0.90
N GLY A 642 -13.82 -0.97 -1.92
CA GLY A 642 -14.41 -2.29 -1.77
C GLY A 642 -15.81 -2.27 -1.20
N CYS A 643 -16.75 -1.64 -1.91
CA CYS A 643 -18.16 -1.61 -1.54
C CYS A 643 -18.68 -3.04 -1.32
N ASP A 644 -19.22 -3.25 -0.13
CA ASP A 644 -19.82 -4.51 0.28
C ASP A 644 -21.17 -4.73 -0.42
N SER A 645 -21.10 -5.10 -1.69
CA SER A 645 -22.26 -5.26 -2.56
C SER A 645 -23.23 -6.36 -2.13
N PHE A 646 -22.78 -7.31 -1.29
CA PHE A 646 -23.68 -8.29 -0.66
C PHE A 646 -24.64 -7.65 0.34
N ASN A 647 -24.30 -6.47 0.86
CA ASN A 647 -25.17 -5.64 1.68
C ASN A 647 -25.86 -4.53 0.87
N VAL A 648 -25.66 -4.44 -0.45
CA VAL A 648 -26.49 -3.62 -1.34
C VAL A 648 -27.72 -4.42 -1.75
N LEU A 649 -27.51 -5.60 -2.33
CA LEU A 649 -28.56 -6.46 -2.88
C LEU A 649 -28.50 -7.84 -2.22
N VAL A 650 -29.43 -8.12 -1.32
CA VAL A 650 -29.50 -9.33 -0.50
C VAL A 650 -30.53 -10.31 -1.07
N PRO A 651 -30.25 -11.62 -1.16
CA PRO A 651 -31.27 -12.63 -1.47
C PRO A 651 -32.45 -12.53 -0.50
N TYR A 652 -33.69 -12.48 -1.01
CA TYR A 652 -34.87 -12.41 -0.15
C TYR A 652 -35.71 -13.67 -0.25
N THR A 653 -36.55 -13.81 -1.29
CA THR A 653 -37.39 -15.00 -1.49
C THR A 653 -36.85 -15.79 -2.68
N CYS A 654 -36.38 -17.01 -2.43
CA CYS A 654 -35.71 -17.83 -3.46
C CYS A 654 -36.37 -19.19 -3.64
N ASN A 655 -36.40 -19.64 -4.90
CA ASN A 655 -36.99 -20.92 -5.28
C ASN A 655 -35.92 -22.01 -5.20
N GLY A 656 -36.09 -23.02 -4.33
CA GLY A 656 -35.16 -24.15 -4.23
C GLY A 656 -35.06 -24.73 -2.81
N THR A 657 -34.22 -25.75 -2.64
CA THR A 657 -33.98 -26.46 -1.37
C THR A 657 -33.09 -25.68 -0.38
N THR A 658 -32.44 -24.61 -0.82
CA THR A 658 -31.53 -23.81 0.01
C THR A 658 -32.12 -22.41 0.21
N ALA A 659 -32.42 -22.05 1.46
CA ALA A 659 -32.82 -20.69 1.80
C ALA A 659 -31.58 -19.77 1.69
N LEU A 660 -31.35 -19.18 0.51
CA LEU A 660 -30.16 -18.37 0.22
C LEU A 660 -29.96 -17.19 1.19
N TYR A 661 -31.05 -16.67 1.77
CA TYR A 661 -30.94 -15.67 2.84
C TYR A 661 -30.30 -16.26 4.10
N ASP A 662 -30.63 -17.50 4.47
CA ASP A 662 -30.08 -18.16 5.66
C ASP A 662 -28.59 -18.49 5.46
N GLU A 663 -28.20 -18.88 4.23
CA GLU A 663 -26.78 -19.03 3.84
C GLU A 663 -26.05 -17.70 3.95
N TYR A 664 -26.60 -16.63 3.35
CA TYR A 664 -26.07 -15.27 3.51
C TYR A 664 -25.94 -14.89 4.99
N ALA A 665 -26.96 -15.12 5.80
CA ALA A 665 -26.94 -14.78 7.22
C ALA A 665 -25.88 -15.56 8.00
N SER A 666 -25.67 -16.84 7.66
CA SER A 666 -24.64 -17.70 8.25
C SER A 666 -23.24 -17.24 7.90
N GLU A 667 -22.96 -17.05 6.61
CA GLU A 667 -21.63 -16.67 6.11
C GLU A 667 -21.22 -15.25 6.52
N ARG A 668 -22.19 -14.33 6.63
CA ARG A 668 -21.94 -12.92 6.96
C ARG A 668 -21.86 -12.64 8.46
N GLY A 669 -22.36 -13.54 9.31
CA GLY A 669 -22.26 -13.44 10.76
C GLY A 669 -22.75 -12.08 11.29
N SER A 670 -21.86 -11.32 11.91
CA SER A 670 -22.18 -10.04 12.57
C SER A 670 -22.46 -8.87 11.60
N VAL A 671 -22.09 -8.98 10.32
CA VAL A 671 -22.28 -7.91 9.33
C VAL A 671 -23.44 -8.18 8.37
N LYS A 672 -24.32 -9.15 8.70
CA LYS A 672 -25.55 -9.43 7.96
C LYS A 672 -26.58 -8.31 8.15
N LEU A 673 -27.45 -8.13 7.16
CA LEU A 673 -28.63 -7.26 7.25
C LEU A 673 -29.86 -8.05 7.70
N ASP A 674 -30.61 -7.50 8.64
CA ASP A 674 -31.87 -8.07 9.08
C ASP A 674 -32.92 -8.01 7.97
N ARG A 675 -33.63 -9.11 7.75
CA ARG A 675 -34.56 -9.25 6.62
C ARG A 675 -35.64 -8.15 6.60
N ASN A 676 -36.08 -7.68 7.76
CA ASN A 676 -37.13 -6.66 7.89
C ASN A 676 -36.64 -5.22 7.67
N SER A 677 -35.32 -4.98 7.58
CA SER A 677 -34.77 -3.64 7.31
C SER A 677 -34.54 -3.37 5.82
N LEU A 678 -34.84 -4.35 4.95
CA LEU A 678 -34.58 -4.30 3.53
C LEU A 678 -35.80 -3.78 2.75
N HIS A 679 -35.55 -2.98 1.71
CA HIS A 679 -36.54 -2.61 0.72
C HIS A 679 -36.71 -3.75 -0.29
N VAL A 680 -37.87 -4.39 -0.29
CA VAL A 680 -38.11 -5.56 -1.15
C VAL A 680 -38.31 -5.11 -2.61
N ILE A 681 -37.64 -5.80 -3.53
CA ILE A 681 -37.79 -5.65 -4.98
C ILE A 681 -38.06 -7.00 -5.64
N SER A 682 -38.91 -7.02 -6.67
CA SER A 682 -39.24 -8.22 -7.43
C SER A 682 -38.22 -8.48 -8.55
N ALA A 683 -37.91 -9.75 -8.80
CA ALA A 683 -37.03 -10.18 -9.89
C ALA A 683 -37.65 -11.35 -10.67
N GLY A 684 -37.74 -11.20 -12.00
CA GLY A 684 -38.27 -12.24 -12.89
C GLY A 684 -37.16 -13.12 -13.47
N GLY A 685 -37.40 -14.44 -13.56
CA GLY A 685 -36.48 -15.38 -14.23
C GLY A 685 -35.13 -15.61 -13.53
N GLN A 686 -35.03 -15.23 -12.26
CA GLN A 686 -33.83 -15.40 -11.42
C GLN A 686 -34.04 -16.52 -10.40
N VAL A 687 -32.95 -16.95 -9.73
CA VAL A 687 -32.99 -17.93 -8.64
C VAL A 687 -33.88 -17.44 -7.48
N CYS A 688 -33.91 -16.13 -7.26
CA CYS A 688 -34.80 -15.48 -6.32
C CYS A 688 -35.90 -14.69 -7.04
N SER A 689 -37.15 -14.88 -6.60
CA SER A 689 -38.28 -14.08 -7.05
C SER A 689 -38.29 -12.69 -6.43
N GLU A 690 -37.63 -12.55 -5.27
CA GLU A 690 -37.47 -11.27 -4.57
C GLU A 690 -36.05 -11.12 -4.04
N PHE A 691 -35.56 -9.88 -4.07
CA PHE A 691 -34.33 -9.45 -3.42
C PHE A 691 -34.65 -8.29 -2.47
N GLY A 692 -33.80 -8.10 -1.46
CA GLY A 692 -33.87 -6.99 -0.53
C GLY A 692 -32.75 -5.99 -0.82
N LEU A 693 -33.11 -4.75 -1.09
CA LEU A 693 -32.18 -3.63 -1.21
C LEU A 693 -31.92 -3.03 0.18
N HIS A 694 -30.70 -2.55 0.42
CA HIS A 694 -30.35 -1.88 1.67
C HIS A 694 -31.33 -0.75 2.05
N GLY A 695 -31.71 -0.66 3.33
CA GLY A 695 -32.75 0.27 3.81
C GLY A 695 -32.47 1.78 3.59
N SER A 696 -31.21 2.18 3.44
CA SER A 696 -30.83 3.56 3.09
C SER A 696 -31.06 3.93 1.61
N LEU A 697 -31.36 2.98 0.73
CA LEU A 697 -31.41 3.17 -0.73
C LEU A 697 -32.83 3.42 -1.27
N ASN A 698 -33.49 4.48 -0.78
CA ASN A 698 -34.88 4.77 -1.10
C ASN A 698 -35.08 5.27 -2.55
N ASN A 699 -34.26 6.21 -3.01
CA ASN A 699 -34.35 6.72 -4.38
C ASN A 699 -33.99 5.65 -5.40
N ILE A 700 -33.01 4.79 -5.10
CA ILE A 700 -32.64 3.64 -5.96
C ILE A 700 -33.79 2.61 -6.02
N HIS A 701 -34.46 2.34 -4.91
CA HIS A 701 -35.68 1.50 -4.88
C HIS A 701 -36.77 2.07 -5.80
N ASP A 702 -37.04 3.37 -5.70
CA ASP A 702 -38.02 4.06 -6.55
C ASP A 702 -37.69 3.96 -8.04
N LEU A 703 -36.41 4.05 -8.42
CA LEU A 703 -35.98 3.95 -9.81
C LEU A 703 -36.16 2.53 -10.35
N TYR A 704 -35.84 1.51 -9.55
CA TYR A 704 -36.06 0.11 -9.92
C TYR A 704 -37.55 -0.19 -10.12
N THR A 705 -38.40 0.24 -9.19
CA THR A 705 -39.85 0.00 -9.27
C THR A 705 -40.50 0.70 -10.47
N LYS A 706 -39.92 1.81 -10.94
CA LYS A 706 -40.31 2.52 -12.17
C LYS A 706 -39.74 1.93 -13.45
N SER A 707 -38.95 0.84 -13.37
CA SER A 707 -38.22 0.26 -14.51
C SER A 707 -37.22 1.23 -15.16
N GLU A 708 -36.68 2.16 -14.39
CA GLU A 708 -35.66 3.14 -14.80
C GLU A 708 -34.26 2.74 -14.27
N LEU A 709 -34.11 1.52 -13.74
CA LEU A 709 -32.89 1.00 -13.14
C LEU A 709 -32.82 -0.50 -13.30
N LEU A 710 -31.64 -1.05 -13.59
CA LEU A 710 -31.36 -2.47 -13.44
C LEU A 710 -30.11 -2.77 -12.61
N PHE A 711 -30.12 -3.96 -12.01
CA PHE A 711 -28.97 -4.55 -11.32
C PHE A 711 -28.40 -5.71 -12.15
N PHE A 712 -27.08 -5.73 -12.34
CA PHE A 712 -26.38 -6.95 -12.74
C PHE A 712 -25.63 -7.51 -11.55
N ALA A 713 -26.16 -8.58 -10.92
CA ALA A 713 -25.47 -9.28 -9.85
C ALA A 713 -24.38 -10.22 -10.40
N ASN A 714 -23.42 -10.60 -9.55
CA ASN A 714 -22.36 -11.56 -9.84
C ASN A 714 -21.40 -11.16 -10.99
N THR A 715 -21.18 -9.86 -11.19
CA THR A 715 -20.25 -9.36 -12.21
C THR A 715 -18.85 -9.08 -11.64
N GLY A 716 -17.80 -9.14 -12.45
CA GLY A 716 -16.43 -8.92 -11.98
C GLY A 716 -15.41 -9.09 -13.10
N VAL A 717 -14.18 -8.60 -12.88
CA VAL A 717 -13.11 -8.74 -13.87
C VAL A 717 -12.50 -10.13 -13.72
N ILE A 718 -13.00 -11.06 -14.52
CA ILE A 718 -12.49 -12.43 -14.59
C ILE A 718 -12.11 -12.72 -16.04
N THR A 719 -10.86 -13.12 -16.26
CA THR A 719 -10.31 -13.33 -17.62
C THR A 719 -10.83 -14.63 -18.27
N LYS A 720 -11.16 -15.62 -17.44
CA LYS A 720 -11.60 -16.97 -17.80
C LYS A 720 -12.47 -17.54 -16.69
N PRO A 721 -13.47 -18.39 -16.97
CA PRO A 721 -14.19 -19.12 -15.94
C PRO A 721 -13.22 -19.73 -14.92
N SER A 722 -13.29 -19.24 -13.69
CA SER A 722 -12.36 -19.58 -12.62
C SER A 722 -13.15 -20.03 -11.39
N THR A 723 -12.61 -21.00 -10.68
CA THR A 723 -13.10 -21.40 -9.36
C THR A 723 -12.27 -20.70 -8.28
N LYS A 724 -12.69 -20.76 -7.01
CA LYS A 724 -11.81 -20.40 -5.87
C LYS A 724 -10.45 -21.09 -5.97
N MET A 725 -10.43 -22.25 -6.63
CA MET A 725 -9.35 -23.23 -6.64
C MET A 725 -8.28 -22.96 -7.69
N ASN A 726 -8.68 -22.55 -8.90
CA ASN A 726 -7.73 -22.42 -10.01
C ASN A 726 -7.44 -20.96 -10.39
N TYR A 727 -8.03 -19.98 -9.71
CA TYR A 727 -7.94 -18.59 -10.15
C TYR A 727 -6.48 -18.09 -10.20
N TRP A 728 -5.63 -18.43 -9.22
CA TRP A 728 -4.22 -18.02 -9.19
C TRP A 728 -3.40 -18.58 -10.36
N GLN A 729 -3.81 -19.74 -10.89
CA GLN A 729 -3.15 -20.38 -12.03
C GLN A 729 -3.72 -19.89 -13.37
N ASN A 730 -5.05 -19.70 -13.42
CA ASN A 730 -5.78 -19.49 -14.66
C ASN A 730 -6.06 -18.02 -14.98
N SER A 731 -6.00 -17.14 -13.97
CA SER A 731 -6.25 -15.72 -14.10
C SER A 731 -4.97 -14.91 -13.89
N LYS A 732 -4.72 -13.97 -14.80
CA LYS A 732 -3.68 -12.94 -14.63
C LYS A 732 -4.18 -11.71 -13.86
N THR A 733 -5.47 -11.65 -13.57
CA THR A 733 -6.06 -10.56 -12.79
C THR A 733 -5.58 -10.66 -11.34
N ALA A 734 -4.91 -9.61 -10.87
CA ALA A 734 -4.54 -9.47 -9.47
C ALA A 734 -5.80 -9.16 -8.64
N LEU A 735 -6.47 -10.20 -8.15
CA LEU A 735 -7.61 -10.06 -7.23
C LEU A 735 -7.13 -9.67 -5.82
N PHE A 736 -8.05 -9.18 -4.99
CA PHE A 736 -7.85 -8.91 -3.55
C PHE A 736 -6.99 -7.70 -3.17
N GLY A 737 -6.62 -6.84 -4.13
CA GLY A 737 -6.08 -5.50 -3.85
C GLY A 737 -7.01 -4.40 -4.36
N HIS A 738 -7.23 -3.35 -3.57
CA HIS A 738 -8.06 -2.21 -3.99
C HIS A 738 -7.52 -1.54 -5.25
N ASP A 739 -6.22 -1.25 -5.29
CA ASP A 739 -5.56 -0.60 -6.43
C ASP A 739 -5.68 -1.41 -7.71
N SER A 740 -5.36 -2.70 -7.63
CA SER A 740 -5.41 -3.62 -8.75
C SER A 740 -6.84 -3.78 -9.23
N MET A 741 -7.81 -4.01 -8.34
CA MET A 741 -9.20 -4.17 -8.73
C MET A 741 -9.87 -2.91 -9.26
N GLN A 742 -9.53 -1.73 -8.74
CA GLN A 742 -9.97 -0.46 -9.33
C GLN A 742 -9.38 -0.27 -10.73
N ARG A 743 -8.08 -0.55 -10.90
CA ARG A 743 -7.40 -0.49 -12.20
C ARG A 743 -8.04 -1.45 -13.21
N GLU A 744 -8.23 -2.70 -12.84
CA GLU A 744 -8.84 -3.72 -13.70
C GLU A 744 -10.28 -3.35 -14.08
N ALA A 745 -11.05 -2.77 -13.16
CA ALA A 745 -12.40 -2.29 -13.43
C ALA A 745 -12.44 -1.08 -14.40
N LYS A 746 -11.48 -0.15 -14.27
CA LYS A 746 -11.36 1.03 -15.14
C LYS A 746 -10.83 0.66 -16.53
N ARG A 747 -9.93 -0.33 -16.62
CA ARG A 747 -9.32 -0.77 -17.87
C ARG A 747 -10.17 -1.76 -18.64
N ILE A 748 -10.76 -2.76 -17.98
CA ILE A 748 -11.42 -3.93 -18.61
C ILE A 748 -10.56 -4.48 -19.76
N ASN A 749 -9.27 -4.72 -19.48
CA ASN A 749 -8.30 -5.23 -20.44
C ASN A 749 -7.42 -6.34 -19.83
N PRO A 750 -7.99 -7.52 -19.59
CA PRO A 750 -7.33 -8.60 -18.85
C PRO A 750 -6.07 -9.18 -19.52
N TYR A 751 -5.86 -8.90 -20.81
CA TYR A 751 -4.72 -9.36 -21.58
C TYR A 751 -3.69 -8.26 -21.87
N ASP A 752 -3.95 -7.05 -21.35
CA ASP A 752 -3.13 -5.85 -21.56
C ASP A 752 -2.75 -5.63 -23.04
N SER A 753 -3.66 -5.96 -23.96
CA SER A 753 -3.43 -5.87 -25.41
C SER A 753 -3.33 -4.42 -25.91
N THR A 754 -3.72 -3.47 -25.06
CA THR A 754 -3.68 -2.03 -25.27
C THR A 754 -3.24 -1.41 -23.96
N ALA A 755 -1.92 -1.42 -23.73
CA ALA A 755 -1.32 -0.94 -22.50
C ALA A 755 -1.81 0.47 -22.16
N GLN A 756 -2.12 0.70 -20.88
CA GLN A 756 -2.42 2.01 -20.29
C GLN A 756 -3.69 2.71 -20.83
N THR A 757 -4.62 1.99 -21.47
CA THR A 757 -5.92 2.54 -21.91
C THR A 757 -7.09 2.09 -21.02
N GLY A 758 -8.03 3.00 -20.76
CA GLY A 758 -9.29 2.77 -20.04
C GLY A 758 -10.46 2.41 -20.94
N VAL A 759 -11.51 1.84 -20.36
CA VAL A 759 -12.70 1.41 -21.12
C VAL A 759 -13.42 2.59 -21.78
N LEU A 760 -13.59 3.72 -21.08
CA LEU A 760 -14.27 4.90 -21.62
C LEU A 760 -13.41 5.61 -22.66
N GLY A 761 -12.09 5.64 -22.45
CA GLY A 761 -11.14 6.17 -23.44
C GLY A 761 -11.16 5.41 -24.75
N ARG A 762 -11.16 4.07 -24.71
CA ARG A 762 -11.32 3.25 -25.92
C ARG A 762 -12.69 3.42 -26.59
N MET A 763 -13.75 3.63 -25.81
CA MET A 763 -15.06 3.99 -26.37
C MET A 763 -15.01 5.34 -27.10
N ALA A 764 -14.33 6.34 -26.52
CA ALA A 764 -14.13 7.63 -27.16
C ALA A 764 -13.34 7.48 -28.48
N ASP A 765 -12.26 6.69 -28.50
CA ASP A 765 -11.48 6.44 -29.72
C ASP A 765 -12.33 5.87 -30.86
N VAL A 766 -13.17 4.86 -30.58
CA VAL A 766 -14.06 4.26 -31.58
C VAL A 766 -15.10 5.27 -32.06
N MET A 767 -15.72 6.01 -31.14
CA MET A 767 -16.75 7.00 -31.50
C MET A 767 -16.18 8.18 -32.29
N THR A 768 -14.97 8.65 -31.95
CA THR A 768 -14.28 9.69 -32.72
C THR A 768 -13.92 9.20 -34.13
N ALA A 769 -13.50 7.94 -34.28
CA ALA A 769 -13.28 7.34 -35.60
C ALA A 769 -14.57 7.27 -36.45
N ASP A 770 -15.72 7.11 -35.80
CA ASP A 770 -17.05 7.16 -36.41
C ASP A 770 -17.61 8.59 -36.58
N ASN A 771 -16.76 9.62 -36.46
CA ASN A 771 -17.08 11.03 -36.68
C ASN A 771 -18.09 11.63 -35.68
N TYR A 772 -18.15 11.09 -34.45
CA TYR A 772 -18.84 11.75 -33.33
C TYR A 772 -17.91 12.74 -32.62
N THR A 773 -18.48 13.88 -32.22
CA THR A 773 -17.84 14.85 -31.34
C THR A 773 -17.99 14.42 -29.88
N PHE A 774 -16.91 14.56 -29.10
CA PHE A 774 -16.82 13.93 -27.79
C PHE A 774 -16.31 14.89 -26.72
N GLY A 775 -16.99 14.94 -25.56
CA GLY A 775 -16.46 15.52 -24.33
C GLY A 775 -16.10 14.43 -23.32
N SER A 776 -14.90 14.50 -22.76
CA SER A 776 -14.40 13.51 -21.80
C SER A 776 -13.96 14.20 -20.53
N PHE A 777 -14.64 13.93 -19.42
CA PHE A 777 -14.44 14.64 -18.17
C PHE A 777 -14.33 13.73 -16.96
N SER A 778 -13.32 13.96 -16.14
CA SER A 778 -13.24 13.43 -14.78
C SER A 778 -13.51 14.56 -13.79
N ILE A 779 -14.23 14.28 -12.70
CA ILE A 779 -14.47 15.29 -11.67
C ILE A 779 -13.46 15.11 -10.52
N ASP A 780 -12.81 16.22 -10.14
CA ASP A 780 -11.74 16.40 -9.13
C ASP A 780 -10.41 15.67 -9.42
N TRP A 781 -10.45 14.41 -9.86
CA TRP A 781 -9.25 13.57 -10.00
C TRP A 781 -9.12 12.99 -11.40
N HIS A 782 -7.89 12.89 -11.90
CA HIS A 782 -7.62 12.14 -13.14
C HIS A 782 -8.06 10.67 -12.99
N SER A 783 -8.65 10.10 -14.03
CA SER A 783 -9.06 8.70 -14.05
C SER A 783 -8.59 8.00 -15.31
N GLU A 784 -7.85 6.91 -15.12
CA GLU A 784 -7.40 6.04 -16.20
C GLU A 784 -8.56 5.49 -17.04
N ALA A 785 -9.78 5.40 -16.49
CA ALA A 785 -10.95 4.94 -17.23
C ALA A 785 -11.19 5.74 -18.54
N LEU A 786 -10.82 7.02 -18.54
CA LEU A 786 -11.03 7.96 -19.65
C LEU A 786 -9.84 8.01 -20.63
N VAL A 787 -8.74 7.29 -20.37
CA VAL A 787 -7.53 7.35 -21.19
C VAL A 787 -7.71 6.49 -22.44
N GLY A 788 -7.79 7.13 -23.61
CA GLY A 788 -7.78 6.47 -24.92
C GLY A 788 -6.36 6.29 -25.46
N LYS A 789 -6.25 5.71 -26.65
CA LYS A 789 -4.99 5.63 -27.40
C LYS A 789 -4.58 7.04 -27.84
N ALA A 790 -3.31 7.37 -27.66
CA ALA A 790 -2.74 8.65 -28.06
C ALA A 790 -3.12 9.03 -29.51
N GLY A 791 -3.59 10.26 -29.69
CA GLY A 791 -3.95 10.83 -31.00
C GLY A 791 -5.26 10.35 -31.62
N MET A 792 -5.98 9.41 -31.03
CA MET A 792 -7.25 8.89 -31.59
C MET A 792 -8.47 9.71 -31.18
N SER A 793 -8.52 10.14 -29.91
CA SER A 793 -9.61 10.96 -29.35
C SER A 793 -9.04 12.14 -28.56
N PRO A 794 -9.82 13.21 -28.31
CA PRO A 794 -9.37 14.32 -27.47
C PRO A 794 -8.98 13.86 -26.05
N ALA A 795 -7.92 14.44 -25.49
CA ALA A 795 -7.50 14.15 -24.13
C ALA A 795 -8.60 14.49 -23.10
N PRO A 796 -8.79 13.62 -22.08
CA PRO A 796 -9.78 13.86 -21.03
C PRO A 796 -9.41 15.10 -20.20
N SER A 797 -10.42 15.83 -19.73
CA SER A 797 -10.25 16.98 -18.85
C SER A 797 -10.66 16.67 -17.42
N THR A 798 -9.84 17.09 -16.46
CA THR A 798 -10.25 17.12 -15.05
C THR A 798 -10.87 18.48 -14.71
N VAL A 799 -12.06 18.47 -14.11
CA VAL A 799 -12.79 19.66 -13.68
C VAL A 799 -13.11 19.52 -12.19
N SER A 800 -12.96 20.58 -11.40
CA SER A 800 -13.37 20.52 -10.00
C SER A 800 -14.88 20.38 -9.86
N GLN A 801 -15.35 19.71 -8.80
CA GLN A 801 -16.75 19.72 -8.38
C GLN A 801 -17.32 21.13 -8.14
N HIS A 802 -16.46 22.14 -7.95
CA HIS A 802 -16.85 23.55 -7.81
C HIS A 802 -16.91 24.32 -9.15
N GLY A 803 -16.49 23.71 -10.26
CA GLY A 803 -16.41 24.32 -11.58
C GLY A 803 -14.99 24.69 -11.99
N THR A 804 -14.86 25.70 -12.84
CA THR A 804 -13.58 26.20 -13.35
C THR A 804 -13.30 27.61 -12.84
N ASN A 805 -12.03 27.93 -12.65
CA ASN A 805 -11.56 29.27 -12.29
C ASN A 805 -11.13 30.04 -13.53
N ALA A 806 -11.39 31.35 -13.56
CA ALA A 806 -10.82 32.22 -14.57
C ALA A 806 -9.28 32.27 -14.42
N PHE A 807 -8.56 32.22 -15.53
CA PHE A 807 -7.11 32.37 -15.53
C PHE A 807 -6.73 33.84 -15.45
N ASN A 808 -5.78 34.20 -14.57
CA ASN A 808 -5.18 35.53 -14.50
C ASN A 808 -6.22 36.69 -14.48
N SER A 809 -7.28 36.54 -13.67
CA SER A 809 -8.38 37.51 -13.59
C SER A 809 -7.97 38.91 -13.11
N ASP A 810 -6.81 39.01 -12.49
CA ASP A 810 -6.17 40.22 -11.93
C ASP A 810 -4.90 40.58 -12.71
N SER A 811 -4.94 40.48 -14.04
CA SER A 811 -3.76 40.70 -14.90
C SER A 811 -3.08 42.05 -14.66
N LEU A 812 -1.74 42.05 -14.57
CA LEU A 812 -0.92 43.26 -14.40
C LEU A 812 -0.74 44.08 -15.69
N SER A 813 -1.13 43.51 -16.83
CA SER A 813 -1.07 44.14 -18.16
C SER A 813 -2.12 43.53 -19.08
N VAL A 814 -2.75 44.34 -19.93
CA VAL A 814 -3.64 43.88 -21.01
C VAL A 814 -2.98 42.87 -21.96
N ASN A 815 -1.64 42.87 -22.06
CA ASN A 815 -0.90 41.98 -22.96
C ASN A 815 -0.29 40.76 -22.27
N MET A 816 -0.49 40.55 -20.97
CA MET A 816 0.18 39.48 -20.22
C MET A 816 -0.11 38.10 -20.81
N ASN A 817 -1.36 37.80 -21.15
CA ASN A 817 -1.74 36.51 -21.75
C ASN A 817 -1.06 36.30 -23.11
N ASN A 818 -0.95 37.33 -23.95
CA ASN A 818 -0.22 37.27 -25.22
C ASN A 818 1.27 36.99 -25.02
N ARG A 819 1.88 37.53 -23.95
CA ARG A 819 3.28 37.25 -23.61
C ARG A 819 3.47 35.84 -23.09
N ILE A 820 2.52 35.32 -22.32
CA ILE A 820 2.52 33.93 -21.85
C ILE A 820 2.46 32.96 -23.04
N ILE A 821 1.64 33.25 -24.05
CA ILE A 821 1.59 32.49 -25.31
C ILE A 821 2.96 32.53 -26.01
N ALA A 822 3.56 33.71 -26.16
CA ALA A 822 4.88 33.87 -26.80
C ALA A 822 6.04 33.15 -26.07
N LEU A 823 5.93 32.98 -24.74
CA LEU A 823 6.88 32.23 -23.93
C LEU A 823 6.72 30.70 -24.09
N ASN A 824 5.58 30.25 -24.62
CA ASN A 824 5.21 28.85 -24.75
C ASN A 824 4.91 28.46 -26.20
N GLU A 825 5.51 29.14 -27.18
CA GLU A 825 5.38 28.79 -28.61
C GLU A 825 5.91 27.39 -28.93
N ALA A 826 5.64 26.90 -30.15
CA ALA A 826 6.07 25.58 -30.59
C ALA A 826 7.59 25.45 -30.56
N THR A 827 8.09 24.27 -30.17
CA THR A 827 9.54 24.02 -30.09
C THR A 827 10.08 23.24 -31.29
N SER A 828 11.39 23.30 -31.50
CA SER A 828 12.10 22.51 -32.49
C SER A 828 12.30 21.07 -32.01
N ALA A 829 12.56 20.13 -32.94
CA ALA A 829 12.73 18.72 -32.61
C ALA A 829 13.95 18.42 -31.70
N ASP A 830 14.89 19.35 -31.59
CA ASP A 830 16.04 19.29 -30.69
C ASP A 830 15.82 20.04 -29.35
N SER A 831 14.58 20.43 -29.07
CA SER A 831 14.12 20.94 -27.77
C SER A 831 13.77 19.78 -26.83
N GLY A 832 13.81 20.01 -25.51
CA GLY A 832 13.44 18.98 -24.54
C GLY A 832 11.97 18.57 -24.63
N VAL A 833 11.71 17.27 -24.67
CA VAL A 833 10.35 16.72 -24.83
C VAL A 833 9.45 17.05 -23.63
N PHE A 834 9.99 17.19 -22.43
CA PHE A 834 9.20 17.59 -21.26
C PHE A 834 8.82 19.07 -21.31
N SER A 835 9.71 19.93 -21.83
CA SER A 835 9.41 21.35 -22.08
C SER A 835 8.31 21.52 -23.13
N GLU A 836 8.42 20.77 -24.22
CA GLU A 836 7.40 20.72 -25.28
C GLU A 836 6.04 20.27 -24.74
N GLN A 837 6.02 19.16 -23.98
CA GLN A 837 4.79 18.64 -23.37
C GLN A 837 4.16 19.64 -22.41
N TRP A 838 4.96 20.28 -21.54
CA TRP A 838 4.44 21.30 -20.62
C TRP A 838 3.79 22.45 -21.37
N SER A 839 4.50 23.06 -22.33
CA SER A 839 3.98 24.22 -23.06
C SER A 839 2.74 23.88 -23.87
N ALA A 840 2.70 22.70 -24.50
CA ALA A 840 1.52 22.23 -25.22
C ALA A 840 0.31 22.05 -24.30
N GLU A 841 0.47 21.31 -23.19
CA GLU A 841 -0.63 21.04 -22.25
C GLU A 841 -1.08 22.30 -21.54
N MET A 842 -0.16 23.20 -21.17
CA MET A 842 -0.45 24.44 -20.50
C MET A 842 -1.26 25.39 -21.40
N LEU A 843 -0.84 25.63 -22.64
CA LEU A 843 -1.62 26.48 -23.56
C LEU A 843 -2.97 25.86 -23.92
N HIS A 844 -3.03 24.54 -24.12
CA HIS A 844 -4.29 23.83 -24.33
C HIS A 844 -5.22 24.01 -23.12
N SER A 845 -4.67 23.91 -21.90
CA SER A 845 -5.40 24.10 -20.65
C SER A 845 -5.97 25.52 -20.54
N LEU A 846 -5.21 26.55 -20.90
CA LEU A 846 -5.67 27.95 -20.85
C LEU A 846 -6.90 28.17 -21.74
N LEU A 847 -6.77 27.82 -23.03
CA LEU A 847 -7.82 28.06 -24.03
C LEU A 847 -9.07 27.22 -23.77
N LYS A 848 -8.89 25.95 -23.42
CA LYS A 848 -10.01 25.04 -23.10
C LYS A 848 -10.73 25.48 -21.82
N ASN A 849 -9.98 25.91 -20.80
CA ASN A 849 -10.56 26.40 -19.55
C ASN A 849 -11.36 27.68 -19.75
N GLU A 850 -10.88 28.62 -20.56
CA GLU A 850 -11.62 29.85 -20.88
C GLU A 850 -12.98 29.51 -21.53
N ALA A 851 -12.98 28.69 -22.58
CA ALA A 851 -14.20 28.26 -23.26
C ALA A 851 -15.18 27.56 -22.31
N LEU A 852 -14.67 26.65 -21.47
CA LEU A 852 -15.49 25.91 -20.51
C LEU A 852 -16.02 26.80 -19.38
N HIS A 853 -15.20 27.72 -18.86
CA HIS A 853 -15.58 28.68 -17.83
C HIS A 853 -16.71 29.59 -18.29
N SER A 854 -16.61 30.12 -19.52
CA SER A 854 -17.70 30.90 -20.12
C SER A 854 -18.98 30.09 -20.25
N ALA A 855 -18.90 28.83 -20.72
CA ALA A 855 -20.07 27.97 -20.88
C ALA A 855 -20.74 27.64 -19.53
N LEU A 856 -19.95 27.30 -18.50
CA LEU A 856 -20.44 26.94 -17.18
C LEU A 856 -21.02 28.12 -16.39
N SER A 857 -20.46 29.31 -16.56
CA SER A 857 -20.93 30.52 -15.86
C SER A 857 -22.33 30.95 -16.33
N GLY A 858 -22.70 30.64 -17.57
CA GLY A 858 -24.04 30.88 -18.12
C GLY A 858 -25.09 29.83 -17.75
N THR A 859 -24.74 28.81 -16.95
CA THR A 859 -25.61 27.66 -16.68
C THR A 859 -26.02 27.58 -15.22
N THR A 860 -27.33 27.52 -14.97
CA THR A 860 -27.94 27.30 -13.65
C THR A 860 -28.73 25.99 -13.63
N ILE A 861 -28.67 25.25 -12.52
CA ILE A 861 -29.49 24.06 -12.26
C ILE A 861 -30.36 24.36 -11.05
N GLU A 862 -31.68 24.24 -11.18
CA GLU A 862 -32.63 24.55 -10.10
C GLU A 862 -32.70 23.41 -9.08
N THR A 863 -32.52 22.17 -9.52
CA THR A 863 -32.48 21.00 -8.63
C THR A 863 -31.43 21.19 -7.52
N ASN A 864 -31.88 21.02 -6.28
CA ASN A 864 -31.00 20.99 -5.11
C ASN A 864 -30.26 19.66 -5.03
N PHE A 865 -28.94 19.71 -5.11
CA PHE A 865 -28.06 18.56 -4.87
C PHE A 865 -27.61 18.55 -3.40
N PRO A 866 -27.45 17.37 -2.79
CA PRO A 866 -26.96 17.27 -1.41
C PRO A 866 -25.52 17.77 -1.31
N ASP A 867 -25.17 18.41 -0.20
CA ASP A 867 -23.83 18.97 0.05
C ASP A 867 -22.83 17.90 0.54
N ASN A 868 -22.77 16.79 -0.18
CA ASN A 868 -21.79 15.73 -0.01
C ASN A 868 -20.91 15.62 -1.28
N HIS A 869 -19.79 14.89 -1.17
CA HIS A 869 -18.79 14.84 -2.24
C HIS A 869 -19.35 14.29 -3.57
N LEU A 870 -20.17 13.23 -3.53
CA LEU A 870 -20.78 12.68 -4.75
C LEU A 870 -21.87 13.61 -5.31
N GLY A 871 -22.68 14.23 -4.43
CA GLY A 871 -23.71 15.19 -4.82
C GLY A 871 -23.14 16.39 -5.57
N ARG A 872 -22.03 16.96 -5.10
CA ARG A 872 -21.34 18.05 -5.79
C ARG A 872 -20.72 17.61 -7.13
N GLN A 873 -20.12 16.41 -7.20
CA GLN A 873 -19.64 15.87 -8.46
C GLN A 873 -20.77 15.69 -9.49
N LEU A 874 -21.89 15.08 -9.10
CA LEU A 874 -23.03 14.87 -10.01
C LEU A 874 -23.74 16.18 -10.38
N LYS A 875 -23.73 17.20 -9.49
CA LYS A 875 -24.15 18.57 -9.85
C LYS A 875 -23.25 19.13 -10.96
N MET A 876 -21.94 18.93 -10.87
CA MET A 876 -21.01 19.37 -11.90
C MET A 876 -21.23 18.62 -13.23
N VAL A 877 -21.42 17.30 -13.19
CA VAL A 877 -21.79 16.51 -14.38
C VAL A 877 -23.08 17.07 -15.02
N THR A 878 -24.10 17.36 -14.22
CA THR A 878 -25.37 17.93 -14.69
C THR A 878 -25.15 19.28 -15.40
N ARG A 879 -24.33 20.16 -14.82
CA ARG A 879 -23.95 21.44 -15.45
C ARG A 879 -23.17 21.25 -16.75
N LEU A 880 -22.25 20.28 -16.81
CA LEU A 880 -21.53 19.96 -18.05
C LEU A 880 -22.49 19.48 -19.13
N ILE A 881 -23.42 18.58 -18.82
CA ILE A 881 -24.46 18.11 -19.74
C ILE A 881 -25.34 19.28 -20.23
N ALA A 882 -25.70 20.22 -19.36
CA ALA A 882 -26.46 21.40 -19.76
C ALA A 882 -25.72 22.29 -20.78
N THR A 883 -24.38 22.33 -20.75
CA THR A 883 -23.57 23.09 -21.72
C THR A 883 -23.30 22.39 -23.05
N ARG A 884 -23.82 21.17 -23.27
CA ARG A 884 -23.53 20.34 -24.45
C ARG A 884 -23.69 21.07 -25.79
N GLU A 885 -24.71 21.92 -25.93
CA GLU A 885 -25.00 22.66 -27.15
C GLU A 885 -23.94 23.76 -27.38
N THR A 886 -23.59 24.50 -26.35
CA THR A 886 -22.50 25.49 -26.37
C THR A 886 -21.15 24.84 -26.68
N ARG A 887 -20.91 23.65 -26.12
CA ARG A 887 -19.69 22.85 -26.37
C ARG A 887 -19.69 22.13 -27.72
N ARG A 888 -20.85 22.05 -28.40
CA ARG A 888 -21.04 21.37 -29.69
C ARG A 888 -20.62 19.89 -29.65
N VAL A 889 -20.97 19.20 -28.57
CA VAL A 889 -20.68 17.77 -28.40
C VAL A 889 -21.94 16.93 -28.55
N ASP A 890 -21.79 15.77 -29.16
CA ASP A 890 -22.86 14.81 -29.38
C ASP A 890 -22.70 13.62 -28.42
N ARG A 891 -21.50 13.42 -27.88
CA ARG A 891 -21.18 12.38 -26.90
C ARG A 891 -20.46 12.99 -25.71
N ASP A 892 -20.83 12.58 -24.51
CA ASP A 892 -19.99 12.82 -23.32
C ASP A 892 -19.72 11.51 -22.56
N VAL A 893 -18.50 11.35 -22.04
CA VAL A 893 -18.23 10.41 -20.93
C VAL A 893 -17.75 11.17 -19.70
N PHE A 894 -18.30 10.77 -18.56
CA PHE A 894 -17.99 11.33 -17.26
C PHE A 894 -17.47 10.24 -16.33
N PHE A 895 -16.43 10.55 -15.57
CA PHE A 895 -15.99 9.73 -14.44
C PHE A 895 -16.14 10.50 -13.13
N VAL A 896 -16.79 9.87 -12.16
CA VAL A 896 -16.91 10.36 -10.78
C VAL A 896 -16.57 9.23 -9.81
N GLN A 897 -16.12 9.58 -8.60
CA GLN A 897 -15.71 8.59 -7.61
C GLN A 897 -16.22 8.95 -6.21
N MET A 898 -16.62 7.93 -5.47
CA MET A 898 -16.96 8.01 -4.05
C MET A 898 -16.09 7.02 -3.26
N GLY A 899 -15.30 7.56 -2.32
CA GLY A 899 -14.48 6.77 -1.40
C GLY A 899 -15.21 6.39 -0.12
N GLY A 900 -14.46 5.81 0.82
CA GLY A 900 -14.95 5.48 2.17
C GLY A 900 -15.52 4.06 2.33
N PHE A 901 -15.58 3.27 1.25
CA PHE A 901 -16.16 1.92 1.30
C PHE A 901 -15.27 0.86 1.97
N ASP A 902 -14.03 1.20 2.35
CA ASP A 902 -13.17 0.34 3.16
C ASP A 902 -13.58 0.46 4.63
N THR A 903 -14.67 -0.22 4.99
CA THR A 903 -15.33 -0.07 6.30
C THR A 903 -14.79 -0.98 7.38
N HIS A 904 -13.65 -1.67 7.18
CA HIS A 904 -13.08 -2.63 8.15
C HIS A 904 -12.87 -2.04 9.55
N HIS A 905 -12.70 -0.72 9.66
CA HIS A 905 -12.52 -0.01 10.93
C HIS A 905 -13.76 0.73 11.43
N THR A 906 -14.67 1.12 10.55
CA THR A 906 -15.78 2.03 10.87
C THR A 906 -17.14 1.35 10.90
N GLY A 907 -17.35 0.30 10.09
CA GLY A 907 -18.65 -0.35 9.91
C GLY A 907 -19.76 0.53 9.33
N ASP A 908 -19.48 1.77 8.91
CA ASP A 908 -20.48 2.77 8.55
C ASP A 908 -20.93 2.67 7.08
N LEU A 909 -21.66 1.61 6.75
CA LEU A 909 -22.28 1.44 5.42
C LEU A 909 -23.53 2.33 5.25
N ASN A 910 -24.27 2.60 6.33
CA ASN A 910 -25.52 3.37 6.27
C ASN A 910 -25.29 4.80 5.76
N SER A 911 -24.29 5.50 6.28
CA SER A 911 -23.97 6.88 5.85
C SER A 911 -23.54 6.94 4.39
N LEU A 912 -22.70 6.00 3.95
CA LEU A 912 -22.23 5.92 2.57
C LEU A 912 -23.38 5.65 1.60
N PHE A 913 -24.27 4.71 1.94
CA PHE A 913 -25.44 4.42 1.10
C PHE A 913 -26.46 5.55 1.09
N SER A 914 -26.68 6.25 2.20
CA SER A 914 -27.54 7.45 2.20
C SER A 914 -26.97 8.55 1.30
N GLN A 915 -25.67 8.83 1.38
CA GLN A 915 -25.02 9.82 0.50
C GLN A 915 -25.11 9.43 -0.98
N LEU A 916 -24.92 8.15 -1.30
CA LEU A 916 -25.09 7.61 -2.64
C LEU A 916 -26.53 7.80 -3.14
N ASP A 917 -27.51 7.38 -2.34
CA ASP A 917 -28.93 7.43 -2.68
C ASP A 917 -29.42 8.87 -2.92
N GLU A 918 -29.09 9.80 -2.02
CA GLU A 918 -29.44 11.21 -2.15
C GLU A 918 -28.81 11.84 -3.40
N ALA A 919 -27.56 11.52 -3.71
CA ALA A 919 -26.85 12.05 -4.87
C ALA A 919 -27.45 11.52 -6.19
N ILE A 920 -27.77 10.23 -6.27
CA ILE A 920 -28.46 9.63 -7.44
C ILE A 920 -29.87 10.20 -7.60
N GLY A 921 -30.61 10.37 -6.51
CA GLY A 921 -31.95 10.97 -6.52
C GLY A 921 -31.93 12.41 -7.06
N ALA A 922 -30.98 13.24 -6.60
CA ALA A 922 -30.80 14.60 -7.10
C ALA A 922 -30.32 14.63 -8.56
N PHE A 923 -29.40 13.75 -8.94
CA PHE A 923 -28.91 13.64 -10.31
C PHE A 923 -30.04 13.29 -11.29
N THR A 924 -30.86 12.31 -10.93
CA THR A 924 -32.03 11.91 -11.74
C THR A 924 -33.00 13.07 -11.92
N LYS A 925 -33.30 13.83 -10.86
CA LYS A 925 -34.15 15.03 -10.94
C LYS A 925 -33.55 16.09 -11.86
N GLY A 926 -32.25 16.37 -11.73
CA GLY A 926 -31.56 17.34 -12.57
C GLY A 926 -31.53 16.95 -14.05
N LEU A 927 -31.35 15.67 -14.38
CA LEU A 927 -31.41 15.21 -15.77
C LEU A 927 -32.82 15.26 -16.37
N LYS A 928 -33.86 14.97 -15.56
CA LYS A 928 -35.26 15.11 -15.97
C LYS A 928 -35.65 16.58 -16.16
N GLU A 929 -35.17 17.48 -15.29
CA GLU A 929 -35.29 18.94 -15.43
C GLU A 929 -34.70 19.42 -16.77
N LEU A 930 -33.52 18.92 -17.14
CA LEU A 930 -32.85 19.25 -18.40
C LEU A 930 -33.47 18.57 -19.64
N GLY A 931 -34.45 17.67 -19.47
CA GLY A 931 -35.07 16.93 -20.58
C GLY A 931 -34.15 15.93 -21.26
N VAL A 932 -33.10 15.46 -20.60
CA VAL A 932 -32.06 14.56 -21.18
C VAL A 932 -31.94 13.21 -20.49
N TRP A 933 -32.86 12.88 -19.58
CA TRP A 933 -32.87 11.58 -18.87
C TRP A 933 -32.68 10.38 -19.82
N GLU A 934 -33.45 10.31 -20.91
CA GLU A 934 -33.37 9.24 -21.93
C GLU A 934 -32.10 9.27 -22.80
N SER A 935 -31.22 10.25 -22.58
CA SER A 935 -29.96 10.41 -23.29
C SER A 935 -28.74 10.08 -22.44
N VAL A 936 -28.91 9.80 -21.15
CA VAL A 936 -27.81 9.54 -20.23
C VAL A 936 -27.93 8.13 -19.69
N THR A 937 -26.83 7.38 -19.72
CA THR A 937 -26.71 6.10 -19.03
C THR A 937 -25.73 6.27 -17.87
N THR A 938 -26.09 5.81 -16.68
CA THR A 938 -25.17 5.83 -15.53
C THR A 938 -24.80 4.40 -15.16
N VAL A 939 -23.51 4.15 -14.97
CA VAL A 939 -22.98 2.82 -14.63
C VAL A 939 -22.15 2.93 -13.36
N GLN A 940 -22.52 2.15 -12.33
CA GLN A 940 -21.82 2.12 -11.05
C GLN A 940 -20.99 0.85 -10.89
N LEU A 941 -19.71 1.00 -10.57
CA LEU A 941 -18.79 -0.11 -10.28
C LEU A 941 -18.12 0.06 -8.90
N SER A 942 -17.63 -1.06 -8.35
CA SER A 942 -16.73 -1.08 -7.20
C SER A 942 -15.58 -2.07 -7.43
N ASP A 943 -14.56 -2.04 -6.59
CA ASP A 943 -13.36 -2.86 -6.66
C ASP A 943 -13.49 -4.23 -5.96
N PHE A 944 -14.40 -4.40 -5.00
CA PHE A 944 -14.68 -5.71 -4.40
C PHE A 944 -16.13 -6.17 -4.57
N GLY A 945 -16.36 -7.45 -4.24
CA GLY A 945 -17.61 -8.17 -4.44
C GLY A 945 -17.75 -8.69 -5.88
N ARG A 946 -18.55 -9.76 -6.06
CA ARG A 946 -19.07 -10.15 -7.38
C ARG A 946 -20.20 -9.18 -7.71
N LYS A 947 -19.78 -7.97 -8.08
CA LYS A 947 -20.45 -6.68 -8.20
C LYS A 947 -21.91 -6.78 -8.63
N SER A 948 -22.77 -6.04 -7.92
CA SER A 948 -23.99 -5.46 -8.46
C SER A 948 -23.60 -4.26 -9.33
N LEU A 949 -23.68 -4.37 -10.66
CA LEU A 949 -23.62 -3.22 -11.55
C LEU A 949 -24.98 -2.52 -11.48
N LEU A 950 -25.03 -1.31 -10.95
CA LEU A 950 -26.19 -0.44 -11.13
C LEU A 950 -26.09 0.16 -12.53
N MET A 951 -27.10 -0.05 -13.37
CA MET A 951 -27.25 0.67 -14.62
C MET A 951 -28.57 1.43 -14.58
N LEU A 952 -28.47 2.76 -14.64
CA LEU A 952 -29.58 3.71 -14.73
C LEU A 952 -29.70 4.18 -16.18
#